data_AF-A0A840UUS5-F1
#
_entry.id   AF-A0A840UUS5-F1
#
_cell.length_a   1.000
_cell.length_b   1.000
_cell.length_c   1.000
_cell.angle_alpha   90.00
_cell.angle_beta   90.00
_cell.angle_gamma   90.00
#
_symmetry.space_group_name_H-M   'P 1'
#
loop_
_entity.id
_entity.type
_entity.pdbx_description
1 polymer ?
#
loop_
_entity_poly.entity_id
_entity_poly.type
_entity_poly.pdbx_seq_one_letter_code
_entity_poly.pdbx_strand_id
1 'polypeptide(L)'
;MKTDIVWMVETSVILPDGSVVKALVPQVYLAADADNTANGAAVISGENVNFKVTNDILNTGTIIAGDTAKLSATDINNFGGTIKGSNVALAAEKDLNNTGTLTAGTSMDLTAGRDLNVNSVITTQTNKHGYTTNIKQAGSVNVTGDDGKISLAAKRDINLTAAIVTSTGKNGSITVTAGQNANINTVKTGSDNTTTWDSENKRHDNSSTDVGSSLTAKGNIAITAGQDITAKAAAIQTDKDISIAAGKNINITAGQQNNDIIENHKRTDSDILGSRTETTIDGLHMVQAKSTSIEGNTVSLSSGKDTNITGSNIAGTGDVNITAQGSISIQSTKETNNELHYDKVQKSGFLSGGGIGFTIGKESSKELLQTANNEQLGSTVGSIDSSVNLKAGDKAAIKGSDIITDKDINIQAGQVDIKNAENIYNTKEDYEYKKSGLSVSLGGMAAQNIANITAPIKRAGQVKDNRLKALYAKKAIDEANSIKSTANKIKKDGIKSAVSIEVSIGSSKTESHTNSTTTQAVGSSLTTNGNVNIKADKTDINIVGSSVNADNITLKAKKDINLVAADNSNKTDSSSKSSSSSIGASFGLAGGITYTASASKNSEKIKENGTTHTQTTITAKDTLKTQSGEDTNIIGAKASGNKVDMNVGRNLNIKTLQDTDNYDEQSHSAGIDLSIETKKIAPDDKSSKTITEKDSGQHGSISKGSIDSNYQSSTEQAGIYAGKDGFNINVGKNTDLKGAVIASNATPEKNKLSTDTLTYSDVENTADYSASSIGANYNNKPTIGMKLGDLGITPDIGTVISGEANTANRSAISNGKIEVRSNPTTDLTKLNRDTTNSLNTLGKIFNKKTVKEKQELVGLFGEVAAEEIHKLSDSKGWKEGDPNKVALHTVLGALMAKMSGENPLSGGFGEGLNEVLQKELKNLPSDVRQWASYVIGSATAKLTNGSPQTGGSIAANGTKNNSLFEGIAGTYDIPGLGAVEVLVNGTVVVWGVIYTAESAFGEWIYNKAYDWLILNTSMGDSIAQDVIAKEKKEVLTVNFQQSG
;
A
#
# COMPACT_ATOMS: atom_id res chain seq x y z
N MET A 1 -40.10 -64.13 -5.42
CA MET A 1 -41.47 -63.71 -5.76
C MET A 1 -41.40 -62.41 -6.54
N LYS A 2 -42.33 -62.12 -7.44
CA LYS A 2 -42.33 -60.89 -8.27
C LYS A 2 -43.27 -59.79 -7.76
N THR A 3 -44.21 -60.15 -6.89
CA THR A 3 -45.12 -59.24 -6.19
C THR A 3 -45.30 -59.78 -4.77
N ASP A 4 -45.60 -58.91 -3.82
CA ASP A 4 -45.94 -59.33 -2.46
C ASP A 4 -47.17 -60.25 -2.49
N ILE A 5 -47.14 -61.30 -1.69
CA ILE A 5 -48.27 -62.23 -1.57
C ILE A 5 -48.61 -62.46 -0.10
N VAL A 6 -49.91 -62.57 0.18
CA VAL A 6 -50.40 -63.11 1.44
C VAL A 6 -50.65 -64.59 1.23
N TRP A 7 -49.92 -65.43 1.94
CA TRP A 7 -50.10 -66.87 1.90
C TRP A 7 -50.65 -67.33 3.25
N MET A 8 -51.66 -68.19 3.20
CA MET A 8 -52.24 -68.79 4.40
C MET A 8 -51.37 -69.95 4.85
N VAL A 9 -50.67 -69.81 5.97
CA VAL A 9 -49.72 -70.81 6.48
C VAL A 9 -50.32 -71.54 7.66
N GLU A 10 -50.28 -72.87 7.61
CA GLU A 10 -50.80 -73.72 8.67
C GLU A 10 -49.91 -73.60 9.91
N THR A 11 -50.43 -72.91 10.92
CA THR A 11 -49.70 -72.59 12.16
C THR A 11 -50.48 -73.10 13.36
N SER A 12 -49.77 -73.56 14.39
CA SER A 12 -50.41 -73.97 15.64
C SER A 12 -50.75 -72.73 16.46
N VAL A 13 -52.05 -72.49 16.69
CA VAL A 13 -52.59 -71.35 17.44
C VAL A 13 -53.23 -71.87 18.72
N ILE A 14 -52.94 -71.24 19.85
CA ILE A 14 -53.52 -71.57 21.16
C ILE A 14 -54.83 -70.78 21.32
N LEU A 15 -55.95 -71.48 21.50
CA LEU A 15 -57.25 -70.86 21.77
C LEU A 15 -57.36 -70.46 23.25
N PRO A 16 -58.31 -69.57 23.62
CA PRO A 16 -58.47 -69.08 24.99
C PRO A 16 -58.72 -70.17 26.05
N ASP A 17 -59.15 -71.37 25.64
CA ASP A 17 -59.34 -72.53 26.51
C ASP A 17 -58.07 -73.39 26.69
N GLY A 18 -56.94 -72.95 26.09
CA GLY A 18 -55.64 -73.63 26.16
C GLY A 18 -55.44 -74.72 25.12
N SER A 19 -56.44 -75.01 24.28
CA SER A 19 -56.30 -76.00 23.20
C SER A 19 -55.45 -75.46 22.04
N VAL A 20 -54.57 -76.31 21.49
CA VAL A 20 -53.77 -75.97 20.31
C VAL A 20 -54.50 -76.47 19.08
N VAL A 21 -54.91 -75.55 18.21
CA VAL A 21 -55.52 -75.87 16.92
C VAL A 21 -54.61 -75.45 15.79
N LYS A 22 -54.62 -76.21 14.70
CA LYS A 22 -53.95 -75.79 13.47
C LYS A 22 -54.87 -74.84 12.72
N ALA A 23 -54.46 -73.58 12.62
CA ALA A 23 -55.17 -72.54 11.91
C ALA A 23 -54.32 -72.04 10.75
N LEU A 24 -54.98 -71.79 9.63
CA LEU A 24 -54.38 -71.06 8.52
C LEU A 24 -54.33 -69.59 8.91
N VAL A 25 -53.13 -69.07 9.15
CA VAL A 25 -52.92 -67.65 9.47
C VAL A 25 -52.38 -66.93 8.23
N PRO A 26 -52.87 -65.72 7.92
CA PRO A 26 -52.34 -64.94 6.82
C PRO A 26 -50.90 -64.53 7.14
N GLN A 27 -49.96 -65.00 6.33
CA GLN A 27 -48.54 -64.67 6.43
C GLN A 27 -48.10 -63.96 5.16
N VAL A 28 -47.54 -62.76 5.31
CA VAL A 28 -47.10 -61.94 4.17
C VAL A 28 -45.69 -62.36 3.76
N TYR A 29 -45.52 -62.64 2.46
CA TYR A 29 -44.24 -62.91 1.83
C TYR A 29 -43.96 -61.81 0.81
N LEU A 30 -42.90 -61.04 1.05
CA LEU A 30 -42.53 -59.92 0.20
C LEU A 30 -41.72 -60.39 -1.02
N ALA A 31 -41.97 -59.77 -2.17
CA ALA A 31 -41.19 -60.00 -3.38
C ALA A 31 -39.85 -59.26 -3.35
N ALA A 32 -38.79 -59.94 -3.82
CA ALA A 32 -37.51 -59.30 -4.07
C ALA A 32 -37.54 -58.66 -5.47
N ASP A 33 -37.34 -57.35 -5.54
CA ASP A 33 -37.36 -56.59 -6.80
C ASP A 33 -36.05 -56.79 -7.60
N ALA A 34 -36.14 -56.65 -8.92
CA ALA A 34 -35.11 -57.02 -9.89
C ALA A 34 -33.97 -55.98 -10.04
N ASP A 35 -34.09 -54.78 -9.47
CA ASP A 35 -33.05 -53.74 -9.50
C ASP A 35 -32.11 -53.81 -8.31
N ASN A 36 -31.45 -54.96 -8.22
CA ASN A 36 -30.47 -55.31 -7.19
C ASN A 36 -29.15 -54.54 -7.35
N THR A 37 -29.11 -53.27 -6.91
CA THR A 37 -27.86 -52.66 -6.41
C THR A 37 -27.79 -52.85 -4.90
N ALA A 38 -27.08 -53.89 -4.48
CA ALA A 38 -26.95 -54.33 -3.11
C ALA A 38 -26.28 -53.27 -2.20
N ASN A 39 -27.08 -52.62 -1.34
CA ASN A 39 -26.71 -52.09 -0.02
C ASN A 39 -28.00 -51.92 0.83
N GLY A 40 -28.31 -52.91 1.70
CA GLY A 40 -29.09 -52.64 2.94
C GLY A 40 -30.59 -53.00 3.03
N ALA A 41 -31.13 -53.93 2.24
CA ALA A 41 -32.58 -54.22 2.22
C ALA A 41 -33.15 -55.10 3.38
N ALA A 42 -32.41 -55.33 4.46
CA ALA A 42 -32.95 -56.05 5.62
C ALA A 42 -33.76 -55.09 6.51
N VAL A 43 -35.07 -55.35 6.64
CA VAL A 43 -35.96 -54.60 7.54
C VAL A 43 -36.34 -55.47 8.72
N ILE A 44 -36.10 -54.97 9.94
CA ILE A 44 -36.62 -55.54 11.18
C ILE A 44 -37.67 -54.56 11.69
N SER A 45 -38.93 -54.98 11.76
CA SER A 45 -40.02 -54.13 12.27
C SER A 45 -40.86 -54.81 13.34
N GLY A 46 -41.39 -54.01 14.26
CA GLY A 46 -42.32 -54.45 15.30
C GLY A 46 -42.83 -53.26 16.11
N GLU A 47 -43.83 -53.47 16.98
CA GLU A 47 -44.22 -52.42 17.93
C GLU A 47 -43.08 -52.11 18.89
N ASN A 48 -42.42 -53.15 19.39
CA ASN A 48 -41.21 -53.06 20.19
C ASN A 48 -40.13 -53.98 19.60
N VAL A 49 -38.92 -53.46 19.45
CA VAL A 49 -37.75 -54.23 19.02
C VAL A 49 -36.74 -54.20 20.16
N ASN A 50 -36.42 -55.37 20.73
CA ASN A 50 -35.49 -55.50 21.85
C ASN A 50 -34.40 -56.52 21.54
N PHE A 51 -33.16 -56.06 21.34
CA PHE A 51 -31.99 -56.95 21.20
C PHE A 51 -31.04 -56.77 22.38
N LYS A 52 -30.70 -57.89 23.00
CA LYS A 52 -29.62 -57.98 23.98
C LYS A 52 -28.67 -59.07 23.50
N VAL A 53 -27.53 -58.66 22.99
CA VAL A 53 -26.50 -59.57 22.48
C VAL A 53 -25.22 -59.39 23.28
N THR A 54 -24.42 -60.46 23.39
CA THR A 54 -23.13 -60.42 24.10
C THR A 54 -21.99 -59.91 23.22
N ASN A 55 -22.15 -59.99 21.90
CA ASN A 55 -21.17 -59.51 20.92
C ASN A 55 -21.68 -58.20 20.30
N ASP A 56 -21.34 -57.92 19.05
CA ASP A 56 -21.62 -56.65 18.39
C ASP A 56 -22.96 -56.67 17.63
N ILE A 57 -23.59 -55.50 17.53
CA ILE A 57 -24.68 -55.24 16.58
C ILE A 57 -24.09 -54.49 15.39
N LEU A 58 -24.27 -55.03 14.18
CA LEU A 58 -23.99 -54.33 12.93
C LEU A 58 -25.31 -54.09 12.19
N ASN A 59 -25.74 -52.84 12.11
CA ASN A 59 -26.87 -52.42 11.30
C ASN A 59 -26.39 -51.69 10.04
N THR A 60 -26.68 -52.29 8.89
CA THR A 60 -26.53 -51.67 7.55
C THR A 60 -27.87 -51.59 6.81
N GLY A 61 -28.97 -52.03 7.46
CA GLY A 61 -30.33 -52.01 6.95
C GLY A 61 -31.24 -51.11 7.77
N THR A 62 -32.49 -51.51 7.98
CA THR A 62 -33.48 -50.68 8.67
C THR A 62 -34.11 -51.40 9.86
N ILE A 63 -34.08 -50.79 11.03
CA ILE A 63 -34.78 -51.24 12.25
C ILE A 63 -35.89 -50.24 12.58
N ILE A 64 -37.14 -50.69 12.67
CA ILE A 64 -38.31 -49.84 12.93
C ILE A 64 -39.09 -50.39 14.12
N ALA A 65 -39.14 -49.64 15.21
CA ALA A 65 -40.09 -49.84 16.30
C ALA A 65 -41.28 -48.86 16.18
N GLY A 66 -42.49 -49.32 16.48
CA GLY A 66 -43.66 -48.44 16.65
C GLY A 66 -43.54 -47.58 17.91
N ASP A 67 -43.27 -48.23 19.02
CA ASP A 67 -42.95 -47.61 20.31
C ASP A 67 -41.44 -47.65 20.57
N THR A 68 -40.88 -48.76 21.07
CA THR A 68 -39.50 -48.76 21.58
C THR A 68 -38.53 -49.64 20.77
N ALA A 69 -37.42 -49.05 20.31
CA ALA A 69 -36.25 -49.76 19.81
C ALA A 69 -35.15 -49.77 20.89
N LYS A 70 -34.93 -50.90 21.55
CA LYS A 70 -33.94 -51.09 22.61
C LYS A 70 -32.86 -52.07 22.19
N LEU A 71 -31.62 -51.62 22.12
CA LEU A 71 -30.48 -52.42 21.64
C LEU A 71 -29.35 -52.38 22.67
N SER A 72 -28.80 -53.54 23.04
CA SER A 72 -27.68 -53.66 23.97
C SER A 72 -26.66 -54.69 23.48
N ALA A 73 -25.38 -54.30 23.42
CA ALA A 73 -24.30 -55.06 22.78
C ALA A 73 -22.91 -54.69 23.34
N THR A 74 -21.86 -55.44 22.97
CA THR A 74 -20.47 -55.01 23.21
C THR A 74 -20.20 -53.69 22.46
N ASP A 75 -20.32 -53.74 21.13
CA ASP A 75 -20.29 -52.56 20.26
C ASP A 75 -21.60 -52.46 19.44
N ILE A 76 -22.09 -51.23 19.22
CA ILE A 76 -23.25 -50.97 18.33
C ILE A 76 -22.77 -50.14 17.14
N ASN A 77 -22.82 -50.74 15.95
CA ASN A 77 -22.37 -50.14 14.71
C ASN A 77 -23.56 -49.94 13.75
N ASN A 78 -24.07 -48.70 13.66
CA ASN A 78 -25.06 -48.30 12.65
C ASN A 78 -24.35 -47.67 11.45
N PHE A 79 -23.95 -48.49 10.47
CA PHE A 79 -23.17 -48.06 9.31
C PHE A 79 -24.05 -47.88 8.07
N GLY A 80 -24.46 -46.63 7.80
CA GLY A 80 -25.39 -46.29 6.72
C GLY A 80 -26.82 -46.82 6.91
N GLY A 81 -27.09 -47.56 7.99
CA GLY A 81 -28.41 -48.08 8.34
C GLY A 81 -29.33 -47.04 9.01
N THR A 82 -30.60 -47.39 9.11
CA THR A 82 -31.63 -46.61 9.81
C THR A 82 -32.11 -47.34 11.06
N ILE A 83 -32.23 -46.62 12.18
CA ILE A 83 -32.91 -47.10 13.39
C ILE A 83 -33.96 -46.07 13.79
N LYS A 84 -35.22 -46.50 13.87
CA LYS A 84 -36.38 -45.63 14.13
C LYS A 84 -37.27 -46.19 15.24
N GLY A 85 -37.80 -45.32 16.09
CA GLY A 85 -38.77 -45.65 17.14
C GLY A 85 -39.61 -44.44 17.58
N SER A 86 -40.61 -44.61 18.44
CA SER A 86 -41.05 -43.51 19.32
C SER A 86 -40.01 -43.26 20.40
N ASN A 87 -39.39 -44.32 20.92
CA ASN A 87 -38.28 -44.29 21.85
C ASN A 87 -37.13 -45.13 21.27
N VAL A 88 -35.92 -44.62 21.25
CA VAL A 88 -34.72 -45.34 20.80
C VAL A 88 -33.70 -45.33 21.92
N ALA A 89 -33.33 -46.51 22.42
CA ALA A 89 -32.38 -46.70 23.51
C ALA A 89 -31.26 -47.66 23.08
N LEU A 90 -30.06 -47.12 22.84
CA LEU A 90 -28.88 -47.88 22.42
C LEU A 90 -27.84 -47.89 23.55
N ALA A 91 -27.41 -49.07 23.97
CA ALA A 91 -26.43 -49.24 25.04
C ALA A 91 -25.27 -50.16 24.61
N ALA A 92 -24.10 -49.58 24.38
CA ALA A 92 -22.87 -50.31 24.08
C ALA A 92 -21.99 -50.44 25.33
N GLU A 93 -21.44 -51.62 25.59
CA GLU A 93 -20.45 -51.82 26.67
C GLU A 93 -19.13 -51.09 26.37
N LYS A 94 -18.79 -50.94 25.09
CA LYS A 94 -17.61 -50.21 24.61
C LYS A 94 -18.04 -49.04 23.74
N ASP A 95 -18.20 -49.24 22.44
CA ASP A 95 -18.38 -48.13 21.50
C ASP A 95 -19.74 -48.15 20.78
N LEU A 96 -20.28 -46.97 20.55
CA LEU A 96 -21.44 -46.76 19.69
C LEU A 96 -21.02 -45.92 18.49
N ASN A 97 -21.08 -46.51 17.30
CA ASN A 97 -20.69 -45.87 16.05
C ASN A 97 -21.90 -45.69 15.14
N ASN A 98 -22.25 -44.43 14.84
CA ASN A 98 -23.33 -44.08 13.94
C ASN A 98 -22.79 -43.30 12.74
N THR A 99 -22.96 -43.86 11.55
CA THR A 99 -22.76 -43.16 10.28
C THR A 99 -24.02 -43.14 9.41
N GLY A 100 -25.12 -43.67 9.92
CA GLY A 100 -26.44 -43.66 9.30
C GLY A 100 -27.41 -42.73 10.04
N THR A 101 -28.68 -43.13 10.08
CA THR A 101 -29.77 -42.31 10.60
C THR A 101 -30.40 -42.94 11.85
N LEU A 102 -30.43 -42.19 12.94
CA LEU A 102 -31.19 -42.53 14.15
C LEU A 102 -32.34 -41.54 14.32
N THR A 103 -33.57 -42.02 14.45
CA THR A 103 -34.76 -41.16 14.57
C THR A 103 -35.68 -41.63 15.68
N ALA A 104 -36.08 -40.74 16.59
CA ALA A 104 -37.13 -41.01 17.57
C ALA A 104 -38.28 -40.01 17.55
N GLY A 105 -39.45 -40.43 18.03
CA GLY A 105 -40.58 -39.55 18.29
C GLY A 105 -40.37 -38.75 19.59
N THR A 106 -40.06 -39.42 20.68
CA THR A 106 -40.09 -38.87 22.04
C THR A 106 -38.71 -38.85 22.70
N SER A 107 -37.97 -39.97 22.67
CA SER A 107 -36.67 -40.08 23.34
C SER A 107 -35.63 -40.83 22.53
N MET A 108 -34.38 -40.34 22.60
CA MET A 108 -33.20 -40.90 21.97
C MET A 108 -32.09 -40.97 23.01
N ASP A 109 -31.87 -42.16 23.57
CA ASP A 109 -30.88 -42.41 24.62
C ASP A 109 -29.74 -43.27 24.07
N LEU A 110 -28.57 -42.66 23.86
CA LEU A 110 -27.38 -43.32 23.33
C LEU A 110 -26.30 -43.37 24.41
N THR A 111 -25.92 -44.58 24.82
CA THR A 111 -24.95 -44.79 25.90
C THR A 111 -23.80 -45.68 25.45
N ALA A 112 -22.56 -45.28 25.74
CA ALA A 112 -21.35 -46.02 25.44
C ALA A 112 -20.45 -46.14 26.68
N GLY A 113 -19.97 -47.35 26.98
CA GLY A 113 -19.03 -47.58 28.08
C GLY A 113 -17.61 -47.06 27.80
N ARG A 114 -17.33 -46.66 26.56
CA ARG A 114 -16.10 -46.00 26.12
C ARG A 114 -16.42 -44.80 25.23
N ASP A 115 -16.61 -44.97 23.92
CA ASP A 115 -16.80 -43.82 23.01
C ASP A 115 -18.13 -43.85 22.26
N LEU A 116 -18.70 -42.67 22.02
CA LEU A 116 -19.84 -42.48 21.13
C LEU A 116 -19.41 -41.63 19.94
N ASN A 117 -19.55 -42.18 18.74
CA ASN A 117 -19.12 -41.56 17.49
C ASN A 117 -20.33 -41.37 16.57
N VAL A 118 -20.66 -40.13 16.24
CA VAL A 118 -21.61 -39.79 15.16
C VAL A 118 -20.82 -39.11 14.07
N ASN A 119 -20.60 -39.82 12.96
CA ASN A 119 -19.68 -39.37 11.93
C ASN A 119 -20.36 -39.39 10.56
N SER A 120 -20.20 -38.31 9.81
CA SER A 120 -20.56 -38.29 8.40
C SER A 120 -19.54 -39.04 7.55
N VAL A 121 -20.04 -39.77 6.55
CA VAL A 121 -19.22 -40.50 5.59
C VAL A 121 -18.96 -39.61 4.39
N ILE A 122 -17.69 -39.40 4.06
CA ILE A 122 -17.28 -38.72 2.83
C ILE A 122 -17.05 -39.72 1.70
N THR A 123 -17.21 -39.29 0.45
CA THR A 123 -16.85 -40.04 -0.75
C THR A 123 -16.03 -39.18 -1.67
N THR A 124 -14.97 -39.75 -2.20
CA THR A 124 -14.12 -39.12 -3.22
C THR A 124 -14.39 -39.79 -4.56
N GLN A 125 -14.78 -38.99 -5.55
CA GLN A 125 -14.92 -39.42 -6.94
C GLN A 125 -13.71 -38.90 -7.71
N THR A 126 -13.02 -39.78 -8.42
CA THR A 126 -11.81 -39.44 -9.20
C THR A 126 -12.09 -39.64 -10.68
N ASN A 127 -11.56 -38.76 -11.51
CA ASN A 127 -11.51 -38.90 -12.95
C ASN A 127 -10.09 -38.63 -13.45
N LYS A 128 -9.88 -38.61 -14.77
CA LYS A 128 -8.56 -38.38 -15.38
C LYS A 128 -8.00 -36.96 -15.15
N HIS A 129 -8.83 -36.01 -14.72
CA HIS A 129 -8.49 -34.61 -14.50
C HIS A 129 -8.30 -34.26 -13.02
N GLY A 130 -8.77 -35.08 -12.09
CA GLY A 130 -8.67 -34.80 -10.66
C GLY A 130 -9.69 -35.55 -9.82
N TYR A 131 -10.06 -34.98 -8.67
CA TYR A 131 -11.05 -35.57 -7.76
C TYR A 131 -12.01 -34.55 -7.15
N THR A 132 -13.14 -35.03 -6.66
CA THR A 132 -14.08 -34.27 -5.83
C THR A 132 -14.50 -35.11 -4.63
N THR A 133 -14.39 -34.54 -3.44
CA THR A 133 -14.76 -35.14 -2.16
C THR A 133 -16.00 -34.44 -1.60
N ASN A 134 -17.09 -35.19 -1.42
CA ASN A 134 -18.36 -34.72 -0.88
C ASN A 134 -18.82 -35.57 0.31
N ILE A 135 -19.74 -35.07 1.13
CA ILE A 135 -20.44 -35.90 2.12
C ILE A 135 -21.39 -36.83 1.38
N LYS A 136 -21.15 -38.15 1.50
CA LYS A 136 -22.00 -39.20 0.95
C LYS A 136 -23.25 -39.43 1.79
N GLN A 137 -23.06 -39.47 3.11
CA GLN A 137 -24.11 -39.74 4.08
C GLN A 137 -23.79 -38.97 5.36
N ALA A 138 -24.76 -38.21 5.86
CA ALA A 138 -24.63 -37.56 7.16
C ALA A 138 -24.89 -38.57 8.28
N GLY A 139 -24.02 -38.61 9.29
CA GLY A 139 -24.31 -39.27 10.56
C GLY A 139 -25.33 -38.42 11.32
N SER A 140 -26.53 -38.96 11.55
CA SER A 140 -27.63 -38.16 12.10
C SER A 140 -28.34 -38.80 13.30
N VAL A 141 -28.77 -37.94 14.22
CA VAL A 141 -29.52 -38.26 15.44
C VAL A 141 -30.67 -37.26 15.58
N ASN A 142 -31.91 -37.71 15.42
CA ASN A 142 -33.06 -36.82 15.28
C ASN A 142 -34.20 -37.20 16.23
N VAL A 143 -34.84 -36.20 16.84
CA VAL A 143 -36.08 -36.37 17.62
C VAL A 143 -37.11 -35.34 17.20
N THR A 144 -38.35 -35.78 16.93
CA THR A 144 -39.35 -34.91 16.28
C THR A 144 -40.51 -34.45 17.15
N GLY A 145 -40.85 -35.19 18.22
CA GLY A 145 -42.00 -34.90 19.07
C GLY A 145 -41.78 -33.68 19.97
N ASP A 146 -42.87 -33.04 20.38
CA ASP A 146 -42.86 -31.73 21.04
C ASP A 146 -41.96 -31.65 22.29
N ASP A 147 -41.95 -32.69 23.12
CA ASP A 147 -41.09 -32.79 24.31
C ASP A 147 -39.87 -33.71 24.09
N GLY A 148 -39.41 -33.78 22.83
CA GLY A 148 -38.35 -34.66 22.38
C GLY A 148 -37.04 -34.53 23.16
N LYS A 149 -36.39 -35.63 23.51
CA LYS A 149 -35.11 -35.60 24.24
C LYS A 149 -34.04 -36.43 23.54
N ILE A 150 -32.88 -35.81 23.30
CA ILE A 150 -31.67 -36.50 22.89
C ILE A 150 -30.70 -36.52 24.07
N SER A 151 -30.26 -37.71 24.46
CA SER A 151 -29.23 -37.95 25.47
C SER A 151 -28.09 -38.74 24.85
N LEU A 152 -26.92 -38.12 24.72
CA LEU A 152 -25.69 -38.74 24.27
C LEU A 152 -24.74 -38.87 25.48
N ALA A 153 -24.37 -40.10 25.85
CA ALA A 153 -23.49 -40.33 26.99
C ALA A 153 -22.37 -41.33 26.67
N ALA A 154 -21.13 -40.96 27.00
CA ALA A 154 -19.96 -41.83 26.86
C ALA A 154 -19.07 -41.71 28.11
N LYS A 155 -18.52 -42.83 28.61
CA LYS A 155 -17.60 -42.78 29.76
C LYS A 155 -16.22 -42.22 29.40
N ARG A 156 -15.88 -42.15 28.12
CA ARG A 156 -14.66 -41.53 27.61
C ARG A 156 -15.01 -40.37 26.68
N ASP A 157 -15.11 -40.58 25.38
CA ASP A 157 -15.20 -39.47 24.43
C ASP A 157 -16.51 -39.51 23.64
N ILE A 158 -17.04 -38.33 23.32
CA ILE A 158 -18.09 -38.14 22.33
C ILE A 158 -17.49 -37.39 21.15
N ASN A 159 -17.61 -37.97 19.95
CA ASN A 159 -17.13 -37.38 18.71
C ASN A 159 -18.30 -37.17 17.75
N LEU A 160 -18.60 -35.91 17.43
CA LEU A 160 -19.57 -35.49 16.44
C LEU A 160 -18.80 -34.90 15.26
N THR A 161 -18.67 -35.64 14.16
CA THR A 161 -17.82 -35.23 13.02
C THR A 161 -18.67 -34.95 11.78
N ALA A 162 -18.85 -33.67 11.47
CA ALA A 162 -19.84 -33.17 10.51
C ALA A 162 -21.23 -33.80 10.70
N ALA A 163 -21.59 -34.08 11.95
CA ALA A 163 -22.82 -34.75 12.35
C ALA A 163 -24.01 -33.79 12.39
N ILE A 164 -25.21 -34.34 12.26
CA ILE A 164 -26.47 -33.59 12.41
C ILE A 164 -27.21 -34.14 13.62
N VAL A 165 -27.37 -33.33 14.67
CA VAL A 165 -28.10 -33.70 15.89
C VAL A 165 -29.24 -32.71 16.11
N THR A 166 -30.49 -33.17 15.95
CA THR A 166 -31.65 -32.25 15.91
C THR A 166 -32.78 -32.72 16.80
N SER A 167 -33.29 -31.84 17.67
CA SER A 167 -34.52 -32.04 18.43
C SER A 167 -35.54 -30.96 18.07
N THR A 168 -36.44 -31.24 17.12
CA THR A 168 -37.29 -30.21 16.47
C THR A 168 -38.57 -29.84 17.23
N GLY A 169 -38.99 -30.65 18.21
CA GLY A 169 -40.20 -30.38 18.98
C GLY A 169 -40.11 -29.14 19.85
N LYS A 170 -41.24 -28.48 20.16
CA LYS A 170 -41.33 -27.19 20.86
C LYS A 170 -40.46 -27.04 22.13
N ASN A 171 -40.34 -28.10 22.93
CA ASN A 171 -39.52 -28.18 24.14
C ASN A 171 -38.33 -29.13 23.98
N GLY A 172 -38.01 -29.51 22.74
CA GLY A 172 -37.05 -30.54 22.42
C GLY A 172 -35.64 -30.18 22.92
N SER A 173 -34.96 -31.08 23.62
CA SER A 173 -33.67 -30.79 24.28
C SER A 173 -32.56 -31.76 23.87
N ILE A 174 -31.32 -31.29 23.88
CA ILE A 174 -30.13 -32.10 23.61
C ILE A 174 -29.21 -32.07 24.84
N THR A 175 -28.82 -33.23 25.33
CA THR A 175 -27.81 -33.39 26.38
C THR A 175 -26.67 -34.26 25.87
N VAL A 176 -25.43 -33.77 26.04
CA VAL A 176 -24.19 -34.45 25.67
C VAL A 176 -23.31 -34.57 26.92
N THR A 177 -22.93 -35.79 27.29
CA THR A 177 -22.15 -36.07 28.50
C THR A 177 -20.96 -36.99 28.20
N ALA A 178 -19.75 -36.44 28.18
CA ALA A 178 -18.51 -37.19 27.98
C ALA A 178 -17.71 -37.28 29.29
N GLY A 179 -17.23 -38.47 29.65
CA GLY A 179 -16.36 -38.63 30.81
C GLY A 179 -14.98 -37.98 30.64
N GLN A 180 -14.53 -37.79 29.40
CA GLN A 180 -13.28 -37.12 29.04
C GLN A 180 -13.56 -35.96 28.08
N ASN A 181 -13.68 -36.18 26.77
CA ASN A 181 -13.77 -35.07 25.81
C ASN A 181 -15.06 -35.10 24.98
N ALA A 182 -15.61 -33.92 24.69
CA ALA A 182 -16.67 -33.76 23.69
C ALA A 182 -16.13 -32.97 22.50
N ASN A 183 -16.03 -33.63 21.34
CA ASN A 183 -15.42 -33.07 20.13
C ASN A 183 -16.48 -32.87 19.05
N ILE A 184 -16.66 -31.62 18.63
CA ILE A 184 -17.64 -31.18 17.63
C ILE A 184 -16.82 -30.75 16.40
N ASN A 185 -16.49 -31.75 15.60
CA ASN A 185 -15.46 -31.75 14.57
C ASN A 185 -16.01 -31.47 13.17
N THR A 186 -15.07 -31.26 12.24
CA THR A 186 -15.32 -31.06 10.82
C THR A 186 -14.90 -32.27 10.00
N VAL A 187 -15.47 -32.40 8.80
CA VAL A 187 -14.83 -33.11 7.68
C VAL A 187 -14.40 -32.09 6.64
N LYS A 188 -13.35 -32.40 5.87
CA LYS A 188 -12.94 -31.57 4.74
C LYS A 188 -13.56 -32.10 3.44
N THR A 189 -14.33 -31.26 2.76
CA THR A 189 -14.84 -31.50 1.40
C THR A 189 -14.14 -30.59 0.41
N GLY A 190 -14.14 -30.90 -0.88
CA GLY A 190 -13.43 -30.08 -1.86
C GLY A 190 -13.20 -30.76 -3.19
N SER A 191 -12.47 -30.11 -4.08
CA SER A 191 -12.08 -30.62 -5.38
C SER A 191 -10.67 -30.20 -5.73
N ASP A 192 -9.93 -31.07 -6.40
CA ASP A 192 -8.65 -30.77 -7.03
C ASP A 192 -8.79 -31.18 -8.50
N ASN A 193 -8.61 -30.24 -9.41
CA ASN A 193 -8.79 -30.47 -10.83
C ASN A 193 -7.68 -29.80 -11.64
N THR A 194 -7.12 -30.53 -12.59
CA THR A 194 -6.13 -30.04 -13.52
C THR A 194 -6.63 -30.19 -14.96
N THR A 195 -6.75 -29.05 -15.64
CA THR A 195 -7.00 -29.00 -17.07
C THR A 195 -5.69 -28.78 -17.79
N THR A 196 -5.30 -29.72 -18.65
CA THR A 196 -4.08 -29.64 -19.47
C THR A 196 -4.49 -29.60 -20.93
N TRP A 197 -4.19 -28.49 -21.61
CA TRP A 197 -4.35 -28.40 -23.07
C TRP A 197 -3.11 -28.94 -23.78
N ASP A 198 -1.92 -28.64 -23.26
CA ASP A 198 -0.62 -29.19 -23.67
C ASP A 198 0.42 -29.02 -22.54
N SER A 199 1.71 -29.26 -22.82
CA SER A 199 2.78 -29.18 -21.81
C SER A 199 3.05 -27.78 -21.26
N GLU A 200 2.67 -26.72 -21.98
CA GLU A 200 2.91 -25.32 -21.63
C GLU A 200 1.62 -24.60 -21.19
N ASN A 201 0.46 -25.14 -21.55
CA ASN A 201 -0.86 -24.58 -21.25
C ASN A 201 -1.62 -25.49 -20.26
N LYS A 202 -1.71 -25.04 -19.01
CA LYS A 202 -2.37 -25.78 -17.92
C LYS A 202 -3.05 -24.86 -16.91
N ARG A 203 -4.18 -25.32 -16.38
CA ARG A 203 -4.87 -24.72 -15.24
C ARG A 203 -5.07 -25.75 -14.15
N HIS A 204 -4.74 -25.39 -12.92
CA HIS A 204 -4.96 -26.20 -11.74
C HIS A 204 -5.83 -25.43 -10.75
N ASP A 205 -6.96 -26.02 -10.39
CA ASP A 205 -7.96 -25.49 -9.48
C ASP A 205 -8.08 -26.45 -8.29
N ASN A 206 -7.79 -25.97 -7.09
CA ASN A 206 -7.97 -26.71 -5.85
C ASN A 206 -8.85 -25.91 -4.89
N SER A 207 -9.97 -26.48 -4.45
CA SER A 207 -10.85 -25.88 -3.47
C SER A 207 -11.09 -26.86 -2.34
N SER A 208 -11.13 -26.37 -1.09
CA SER A 208 -11.54 -27.20 0.04
C SER A 208 -12.25 -26.38 1.10
N THR A 209 -13.10 -27.03 1.89
CA THR A 209 -13.87 -26.39 2.96
C THR A 209 -14.08 -27.35 4.11
N ASP A 210 -13.93 -26.85 5.34
CA ASP A 210 -14.29 -27.54 6.55
C ASP A 210 -15.82 -27.47 6.76
N VAL A 211 -16.48 -28.63 6.77
CA VAL A 211 -17.91 -28.77 7.08
C VAL A 211 -18.03 -29.30 8.51
N GLY A 212 -18.53 -28.47 9.44
CA GLY A 212 -18.69 -28.81 10.85
C GLY A 212 -20.02 -29.47 11.20
N SER A 213 -20.13 -29.92 12.45
CA SER A 213 -21.35 -30.52 12.99
C SER A 213 -22.40 -29.48 13.39
N SER A 214 -23.68 -29.84 13.29
CA SER A 214 -24.81 -29.04 13.76
C SER A 214 -25.55 -29.70 14.92
N LEU A 215 -25.82 -28.91 15.97
CA LEU A 215 -26.65 -29.28 17.12
C LEU A 215 -27.79 -28.26 17.21
N THR A 216 -29.03 -28.69 16.99
CA THR A 216 -30.18 -27.77 16.95
C THR A 216 -31.33 -28.27 17.80
N ALA A 217 -31.84 -27.42 18.69
CA ALA A 217 -32.93 -27.74 19.60
C ALA A 217 -33.88 -26.54 19.75
N LYS A 218 -35.15 -26.77 20.09
CA LYS A 218 -36.06 -25.66 20.49
C LYS A 218 -36.13 -25.43 22.00
N GLY A 219 -35.79 -26.46 22.78
CA GLY A 219 -35.46 -26.39 24.20
C GLY A 219 -33.94 -26.41 24.42
N ASN A 220 -33.51 -26.64 25.66
CA ASN A 220 -32.13 -26.42 26.06
C ASN A 220 -31.11 -27.36 25.37
N ILE A 221 -29.88 -26.87 25.21
CA ILE A 221 -28.71 -27.68 24.85
C ILE A 221 -27.71 -27.67 26.00
N ALA A 222 -27.34 -28.85 26.50
CA ALA A 222 -26.31 -29.01 27.54
C ALA A 222 -25.19 -29.92 27.05
N ILE A 223 -23.93 -29.47 27.14
CA ILE A 223 -22.73 -30.21 26.75
C ILE A 223 -21.77 -30.23 27.92
N THR A 224 -21.42 -31.42 28.41
CA THR A 224 -20.54 -31.59 29.56
C THR A 224 -19.41 -32.56 29.24
N ALA A 225 -18.18 -32.21 29.64
CA ALA A 225 -17.00 -33.04 29.46
C ALA A 225 -16.12 -33.02 30.73
N GLY A 226 -15.64 -34.19 31.17
CA GLY A 226 -14.73 -34.27 32.31
C GLY A 226 -13.36 -33.62 32.08
N GLN A 227 -12.97 -33.42 30.82
CA GLN A 227 -11.73 -32.78 30.39
C GLN A 227 -12.04 -31.63 29.43
N ASP A 228 -11.94 -31.83 28.11
CA ASP A 228 -11.95 -30.74 27.14
C ASP A 228 -13.20 -30.77 26.24
N ILE A 229 -13.66 -29.59 25.83
CA ILE A 229 -14.68 -29.43 24.79
C ILE A 229 -14.07 -28.70 23.61
N THR A 230 -14.24 -29.24 22.41
CA THR A 230 -13.75 -28.62 21.17
C THR A 230 -14.90 -28.45 20.17
N ALA A 231 -14.98 -27.29 19.53
CA ALA A 231 -15.90 -27.02 18.43
C ALA A 231 -15.19 -26.28 17.31
N LYS A 232 -15.32 -26.80 16.08
CA LYS A 232 -14.69 -26.23 14.89
C LYS A 232 -15.71 -26.15 13.75
N ALA A 233 -15.84 -24.97 13.14
CA ALA A 233 -16.87 -24.63 12.14
C ALA A 233 -18.27 -25.18 12.48
N ALA A 234 -18.59 -25.26 13.77
CA ALA A 234 -19.80 -25.89 14.26
C ALA A 234 -20.96 -24.90 14.32
N ALA A 235 -22.19 -25.41 14.29
CA ALA A 235 -23.41 -24.62 14.51
C ALA A 235 -24.20 -25.21 15.68
N ILE A 236 -24.23 -24.52 16.83
CA ILE A 236 -24.93 -24.96 18.04
C ILE A 236 -26.03 -23.94 18.33
N GLN A 237 -27.29 -24.31 18.15
CA GLN A 237 -28.40 -23.36 18.12
C GLN A 237 -29.61 -23.82 18.92
N THR A 238 -30.18 -22.92 19.73
CA THR A 238 -31.48 -23.15 20.38
C THR A 238 -32.28 -21.88 20.63
N ASP A 239 -33.60 -22.02 20.73
CA ASP A 239 -34.51 -20.95 21.15
C ASP A 239 -34.48 -20.71 22.69
N LYS A 240 -33.84 -21.62 23.46
CA LYS A 240 -33.67 -21.52 24.93
C LYS A 240 -32.19 -21.55 25.32
N ASP A 241 -31.83 -22.14 26.47
CA ASP A 241 -30.51 -21.93 27.05
C ASP A 241 -29.48 -22.96 26.55
N ILE A 242 -28.25 -22.49 26.38
CA ILE A 242 -27.05 -23.30 26.11
C ILE A 242 -26.17 -23.32 27.36
N SER A 243 -25.80 -24.52 27.81
CA SER A 243 -24.80 -24.73 28.86
C SER A 243 -23.67 -25.64 28.37
N ILE A 244 -22.44 -25.14 28.38
CA ILE A 244 -21.24 -25.88 27.98
C ILE A 244 -20.27 -25.86 29.16
N ALA A 245 -19.92 -27.03 29.69
CA ALA A 245 -19.06 -27.17 30.86
C ALA A 245 -17.94 -28.20 30.65
N ALA A 246 -16.69 -27.78 30.83
CA ALA A 246 -15.50 -28.60 30.67
C ALA A 246 -14.69 -28.63 31.98
N GLY A 247 -14.24 -29.81 32.41
CA GLY A 247 -13.36 -29.94 33.59
C GLY A 247 -11.97 -29.32 33.39
N LYS A 248 -11.56 -29.11 32.14
CA LYS A 248 -10.34 -28.43 31.72
C LYS A 248 -10.69 -27.28 30.77
N ASN A 249 -10.54 -27.44 29.45
CA ASN A 249 -10.59 -26.33 28.51
C ASN A 249 -11.82 -26.36 27.59
N ILE A 250 -12.25 -25.19 27.14
CA ILE A 250 -13.22 -25.03 26.05
C ILE A 250 -12.49 -24.35 24.88
N ASN A 251 -12.52 -24.96 23.69
CA ASN A 251 -11.89 -24.42 22.48
C ASN A 251 -12.92 -24.28 21.35
N ILE A 252 -13.28 -23.06 20.99
CA ILE A 252 -14.23 -22.71 19.94
C ILE A 252 -13.46 -22.01 18.82
N THR A 253 -13.41 -22.63 17.64
CA THR A 253 -12.52 -22.19 16.56
C THR A 253 -13.23 -22.12 15.22
N ALA A 254 -12.82 -21.19 14.37
CA ALA A 254 -13.19 -21.20 12.97
C ALA A 254 -12.54 -22.41 12.26
N GLY A 255 -13.28 -23.04 11.34
CA GLY A 255 -12.70 -23.85 10.28
C GLY A 255 -12.16 -23.00 9.15
N GLN A 256 -11.77 -23.65 8.06
CA GLN A 256 -11.17 -22.98 6.91
C GLN A 256 -11.88 -23.35 5.60
N GLN A 257 -11.92 -22.38 4.70
CA GLN A 257 -12.19 -22.55 3.28
C GLN A 257 -10.96 -22.10 2.51
N ASN A 258 -10.48 -22.93 1.59
CA ASN A 258 -9.30 -22.69 0.79
C ASN A 258 -9.67 -22.72 -0.70
N ASN A 259 -9.10 -21.81 -1.48
CA ASN A 259 -9.23 -21.76 -2.92
C ASN A 259 -7.88 -21.39 -3.54
N ASP A 260 -7.32 -22.33 -4.29
CA ASP A 260 -6.07 -22.24 -5.03
C ASP A 260 -6.38 -22.33 -6.51
N ILE A 261 -5.89 -21.37 -7.28
CA ILE A 261 -5.95 -21.39 -8.74
C ILE A 261 -4.56 -21.04 -9.23
N ILE A 262 -4.02 -21.84 -10.15
CA ILE A 262 -2.85 -21.44 -10.92
C ILE A 262 -3.05 -21.79 -12.38
N GLU A 263 -2.89 -20.80 -13.23
CA GLU A 263 -3.08 -20.90 -14.66
C GLU A 263 -1.82 -20.44 -15.38
N ASN A 264 -1.35 -21.27 -16.29
CA ASN A 264 -0.17 -21.00 -17.09
C ASN A 264 -0.57 -21.09 -18.55
N HIS A 265 -0.30 -20.03 -19.32
CA HIS A 265 -0.47 -20.03 -20.76
C HIS A 265 0.83 -19.63 -21.45
N LYS A 266 1.11 -20.28 -22.57
CA LYS A 266 2.17 -19.90 -23.49
C LYS A 266 1.69 -20.03 -24.91
N ARG A 267 1.72 -18.91 -25.62
CA ARG A 267 1.34 -18.83 -27.03
C ARG A 267 2.49 -18.26 -27.84
N THR A 268 2.80 -18.92 -28.94
CA THR A 268 3.73 -18.41 -29.95
C THR A 268 2.99 -18.26 -31.27
N ASP A 269 2.88 -17.02 -31.74
CA ASP A 269 2.40 -16.69 -33.09
C ASP A 269 3.60 -16.33 -33.96
N SER A 270 3.69 -16.90 -35.15
CA SER A 270 4.75 -16.63 -36.13
C SER A 270 4.18 -16.36 -37.51
N ASP A 271 4.69 -15.35 -38.19
CA ASP A 271 4.37 -15.02 -39.58
C ASP A 271 5.64 -14.67 -40.37
N ILE A 272 5.48 -14.18 -41.60
CA ILE A 272 6.61 -13.74 -42.44
C ILE A 272 7.33 -12.49 -41.90
N LEU A 273 6.67 -11.72 -41.02
CA LEU A 273 7.18 -10.47 -40.48
C LEU A 273 7.90 -10.69 -39.14
N GLY A 274 7.62 -11.77 -38.40
CA GLY A 274 8.28 -12.06 -37.13
C GLY A 274 7.68 -13.18 -36.29
N SER A 275 8.09 -13.24 -35.03
CA SER A 275 7.50 -14.12 -34.01
C SER A 275 7.15 -13.34 -32.75
N ARG A 276 6.05 -13.70 -32.10
CA ARG A 276 5.62 -13.19 -30.79
C ARG A 276 5.32 -14.38 -29.89
N THR A 277 6.09 -14.52 -28.81
CA THR A 277 5.81 -15.48 -27.73
C THR A 277 5.36 -14.73 -26.50
N GLU A 278 4.20 -15.11 -25.96
CA GLU A 278 3.59 -14.56 -24.75
C GLU A 278 3.47 -15.69 -23.73
N THR A 279 3.93 -15.45 -22.51
CA THR A 279 3.84 -16.39 -21.39
C THR A 279 3.19 -15.68 -20.21
N THR A 280 2.03 -16.17 -19.79
CA THR A 280 1.31 -15.65 -18.62
C THR A 280 1.24 -16.71 -17.53
N ILE A 281 1.41 -16.28 -16.28
CA ILE A 281 1.15 -17.10 -15.10
C ILE A 281 0.30 -16.28 -14.15
N ASP A 282 -0.92 -16.75 -13.94
CA ASP A 282 -1.88 -16.16 -13.01
C ASP A 282 -2.09 -17.12 -11.85
N GLY A 283 -2.05 -16.61 -10.63
CA GLY A 283 -2.18 -17.39 -9.41
C GLY A 283 -3.05 -16.69 -8.39
N LEU A 284 -3.90 -17.46 -7.70
CA LEU A 284 -4.69 -17.03 -6.56
C LEU A 284 -4.57 -18.10 -5.46
N HIS A 285 -4.19 -17.69 -4.25
CA HIS A 285 -4.24 -18.52 -3.05
C HIS A 285 -5.05 -17.78 -1.99
N MET A 286 -6.23 -18.31 -1.67
CA MET A 286 -7.16 -17.69 -0.75
C MET A 286 -7.52 -18.66 0.39
N VAL A 287 -7.35 -18.21 1.64
CA VAL A 287 -7.78 -18.92 2.85
C VAL A 287 -8.73 -18.02 3.63
N GLN A 288 -9.97 -18.47 3.78
CA GLN A 288 -11.03 -17.79 4.53
C GLN A 288 -11.45 -18.60 5.75
N ALA A 289 -11.93 -17.94 6.78
CA ALA A 289 -12.40 -18.57 7.99
C ALA A 289 -13.89 -18.96 7.91
N LYS A 290 -14.23 -20.11 8.49
CA LYS A 290 -15.60 -20.60 8.67
C LYS A 290 -15.92 -20.65 10.15
N SER A 291 -16.49 -19.56 10.67
CA SER A 291 -16.76 -19.39 12.10
C SER A 291 -17.57 -20.54 12.69
N THR A 292 -17.27 -20.89 13.94
CA THR A 292 -18.24 -21.62 14.78
C THR A 292 -19.28 -20.63 15.28
N SER A 293 -20.57 -20.99 15.26
CA SER A 293 -21.65 -20.21 15.86
C SER A 293 -22.32 -20.95 17.01
N ILE A 294 -22.51 -20.24 18.13
CA ILE A 294 -23.22 -20.71 19.32
C ILE A 294 -24.29 -19.69 19.67
N GLU A 295 -25.56 -20.04 19.50
CA GLU A 295 -26.69 -19.12 19.55
C GLU A 295 -27.81 -19.67 20.44
N GLY A 296 -28.21 -18.90 21.45
CA GLY A 296 -29.23 -19.29 22.42
C GLY A 296 -29.98 -18.10 23.03
N ASN A 297 -30.84 -18.37 24.00
CA ASN A 297 -31.34 -17.35 24.92
C ASN A 297 -30.23 -16.96 25.90
N THR A 298 -29.96 -17.79 26.91
CA THR A 298 -28.75 -17.64 27.74
C THR A 298 -27.66 -18.57 27.20
N VAL A 299 -26.45 -18.07 27.01
CA VAL A 299 -25.29 -18.92 26.66
C VAL A 299 -24.29 -18.91 27.81
N SER A 300 -24.02 -20.08 28.39
CA SER A 300 -23.09 -20.22 29.52
C SER A 300 -21.95 -21.18 29.19
N LEU A 301 -20.71 -20.68 29.19
CA LEU A 301 -19.48 -21.44 29.03
C LEU A 301 -18.72 -21.48 30.36
N SER A 302 -18.39 -22.67 30.86
CA SER A 302 -17.67 -22.85 32.13
C SER A 302 -16.50 -23.82 31.97
N SER A 303 -15.28 -23.35 32.22
CA SER A 303 -14.06 -24.16 32.10
C SER A 303 -13.28 -24.23 33.43
N GLY A 304 -12.81 -25.43 33.77
CA GLY A 304 -11.91 -25.65 34.93
C GLY A 304 -10.49 -25.13 34.71
N LYS A 305 -10.14 -24.76 33.47
CA LYS A 305 -8.90 -24.08 33.06
C LYS A 305 -9.23 -22.93 32.12
N ASP A 306 -8.98 -23.07 30.82
CA ASP A 306 -9.02 -21.97 29.87
C ASP A 306 -10.22 -22.05 28.90
N THR A 307 -10.72 -20.89 28.46
CA THR A 307 -11.71 -20.79 27.38
C THR A 307 -11.11 -19.98 26.22
N ASN A 308 -10.95 -20.63 25.06
CA ASN A 308 -10.38 -20.04 23.85
C ASN A 308 -11.44 -19.94 22.76
N ILE A 309 -11.62 -18.75 22.20
CA ILE A 309 -12.59 -18.42 21.15
C ILE A 309 -11.82 -17.70 20.03
N THR A 310 -11.79 -18.27 18.84
CA THR A 310 -10.99 -17.76 17.71
C THR A 310 -11.82 -17.71 16.43
N GLY A 311 -11.95 -16.53 15.82
CA GLY A 311 -12.75 -16.26 14.61
C GLY A 311 -14.20 -16.77 14.68
N SER A 312 -14.82 -16.77 15.86
CA SER A 312 -16.10 -17.45 16.12
C SER A 312 -17.14 -16.52 16.76
N ASN A 313 -18.41 -16.91 16.67
CA ASN A 313 -19.56 -16.12 17.12
C ASN A 313 -20.28 -16.80 18.29
N ILE A 314 -20.50 -16.07 19.37
CA ILE A 314 -21.28 -16.50 20.53
C ILE A 314 -22.34 -15.43 20.81
N ALA A 315 -23.61 -15.79 20.68
CA ALA A 315 -24.71 -14.84 20.81
C ALA A 315 -25.84 -15.36 21.70
N GLY A 316 -26.35 -14.48 22.57
CA GLY A 316 -27.53 -14.71 23.40
C GLY A 316 -28.63 -13.67 23.13
N THR A 317 -29.91 -14.04 23.20
CA THR A 317 -30.96 -13.01 23.40
C THR A 317 -30.94 -12.51 24.86
N GLY A 318 -30.70 -13.42 25.80
CA GLY A 318 -30.39 -13.17 27.21
C GLY A 318 -28.89 -13.13 27.48
N ASP A 319 -28.48 -13.41 28.71
CA ASP A 319 -27.08 -13.24 29.12
C ASP A 319 -26.11 -14.19 28.42
N VAL A 320 -24.92 -13.69 28.11
CA VAL A 320 -23.76 -14.51 27.74
C VAL A 320 -22.76 -14.52 28.89
N ASN A 321 -22.54 -15.70 29.47
CA ASN A 321 -21.69 -15.92 30.64
C ASN A 321 -20.50 -16.80 30.26
N ILE A 322 -19.28 -16.28 30.38
CA ILE A 322 -18.04 -17.04 30.14
C ILE A 322 -17.21 -17.02 31.40
N THR A 323 -17.05 -18.20 32.02
CA THR A 323 -16.25 -18.38 33.23
C THR A 323 -15.11 -19.36 32.99
N ALA A 324 -13.90 -18.97 33.36
CA ALA A 324 -12.71 -19.80 33.29
C ALA A 324 -11.92 -19.69 34.60
N GLN A 325 -11.53 -20.81 35.21
CA GLN A 325 -10.66 -20.73 36.40
C GLN A 325 -9.23 -20.29 36.06
N GLY A 326 -8.81 -20.48 34.81
CA GLY A 326 -7.58 -19.94 34.23
C GLY A 326 -7.88 -18.67 33.42
N SER A 327 -7.67 -18.73 32.10
CA SER A 327 -7.75 -17.58 31.19
C SER A 327 -8.92 -17.66 30.21
N ILE A 328 -9.43 -16.50 29.82
CA ILE A 328 -10.34 -16.32 28.68
C ILE A 328 -9.57 -15.64 27.55
N SER A 329 -9.65 -16.19 26.36
CA SER A 329 -9.04 -15.65 25.15
C SER A 329 -10.07 -15.55 24.03
N ILE A 330 -10.41 -14.34 23.60
CA ILE A 330 -11.29 -14.04 22.47
C ILE A 330 -10.45 -13.34 21.40
N GLN A 331 -10.17 -14.00 20.28
CA GLN A 331 -9.21 -13.52 19.29
C GLN A 331 -9.74 -13.59 17.86
N SER A 332 -9.19 -12.73 17.01
CA SER A 332 -9.32 -12.86 15.56
C SER A 332 -8.60 -14.10 15.02
N THR A 333 -8.99 -14.52 13.83
CA THR A 333 -8.27 -15.48 13.01
C THR A 333 -7.79 -14.80 11.73
N LYS A 334 -6.70 -15.32 11.15
CA LYS A 334 -6.11 -14.78 9.94
C LYS A 334 -6.78 -15.36 8.69
N GLU A 335 -7.18 -14.49 7.77
CA GLU A 335 -7.51 -14.80 6.38
C GLU A 335 -6.35 -14.38 5.47
N THR A 336 -6.14 -15.10 4.36
CA THR A 336 -5.03 -14.86 3.43
C THR A 336 -5.57 -14.72 2.02
N ASN A 337 -5.10 -13.71 1.28
CA ASN A 337 -5.33 -13.55 -0.15
C ASN A 337 -4.00 -13.21 -0.83
N ASN A 338 -3.44 -14.16 -1.56
CA ASN A 338 -2.22 -13.96 -2.34
C ASN A 338 -2.54 -14.06 -3.82
N GLU A 339 -2.13 -13.06 -4.59
CA GLU A 339 -2.29 -13.04 -6.04
C GLU A 339 -0.93 -12.95 -6.71
N LEU A 340 -0.80 -13.65 -7.82
CA LEU A 340 0.36 -13.66 -8.70
C LEU A 340 -0.10 -13.31 -10.09
N HIS A 341 0.48 -12.27 -10.68
CA HIS A 341 0.35 -11.98 -12.09
C HIS A 341 1.75 -11.88 -12.69
N TYR A 342 2.04 -12.72 -13.67
CA TYR A 342 3.28 -12.70 -14.42
C TYR A 342 2.95 -12.64 -15.90
N ASP A 343 3.49 -11.65 -16.60
CA ASP A 343 3.40 -11.54 -18.05
C ASP A 343 4.79 -11.39 -18.64
N LYS A 344 5.10 -12.18 -19.68
CA LYS A 344 6.34 -12.06 -20.44
C LYS A 344 6.07 -12.15 -21.92
N VAL A 345 6.35 -11.07 -22.64
CA VAL A 345 6.21 -10.99 -24.09
C VAL A 345 7.59 -10.90 -24.73
N GLN A 346 7.86 -11.77 -25.69
CA GLN A 346 9.08 -11.77 -26.50
C GLN A 346 8.70 -11.65 -27.97
N LYS A 347 9.19 -10.60 -28.64
CA LYS A 347 8.96 -10.36 -30.07
C LYS A 347 10.29 -10.38 -30.83
N SER A 348 10.26 -10.85 -32.06
CA SER A 348 11.39 -10.77 -32.99
C SER A 348 10.93 -10.49 -34.41
N GLY A 349 11.74 -9.83 -35.23
CA GLY A 349 11.40 -9.48 -36.60
C GLY A 349 10.97 -8.01 -36.69
N PHE A 350 9.93 -7.72 -37.45
CA PHE A 350 9.39 -6.38 -37.66
C PHE A 350 8.54 -5.91 -36.46
N LEU A 351 8.97 -4.84 -35.80
CA LEU A 351 8.34 -4.22 -34.64
C LEU A 351 7.82 -2.83 -35.01
N SER A 352 6.55 -2.52 -34.70
CA SER A 352 5.98 -1.19 -34.94
C SER A 352 6.50 -0.18 -33.92
N GLY A 353 6.97 0.98 -34.39
CA GLY A 353 7.69 1.96 -33.57
C GLY A 353 6.84 3.06 -32.91
N GLY A 354 5.50 2.95 -32.90
CA GLY A 354 4.64 4.00 -32.33
C GLY A 354 4.74 5.33 -33.09
N GLY A 355 4.64 5.30 -34.43
CA GLY A 355 4.77 6.48 -35.31
C GLY A 355 5.07 6.08 -36.77
N ILE A 356 5.74 6.95 -37.54
CA ILE A 356 6.16 6.71 -38.95
C ILE A 356 7.49 5.91 -39.01
N GLY A 357 7.80 5.08 -38.00
CA GLY A 357 9.04 4.31 -37.92
C GLY A 357 8.83 2.84 -37.54
N PHE A 358 9.75 1.97 -37.97
CA PHE A 358 9.74 0.53 -37.67
C PHE A 358 11.11 0.07 -37.16
N THR A 359 11.16 -1.05 -36.44
CA THR A 359 12.41 -1.67 -35.98
C THR A 359 12.43 -3.13 -36.36
N ILE A 360 13.47 -3.59 -37.04
CA ILE A 360 13.73 -5.01 -37.27
C ILE A 360 14.69 -5.49 -36.18
N GLY A 361 14.20 -6.30 -35.25
CA GLY A 361 14.98 -6.62 -34.04
C GLY A 361 14.33 -7.63 -33.11
N LYS A 362 14.73 -7.56 -31.84
CA LYS A 362 14.19 -8.32 -30.72
C LYS A 362 13.68 -7.35 -29.65
N GLU A 363 12.58 -7.70 -29.02
CA GLU A 363 11.97 -6.96 -27.91
C GLU A 363 11.49 -7.97 -26.85
N SER A 364 11.73 -7.67 -25.57
CA SER A 364 11.25 -8.49 -24.45
C SER A 364 10.72 -7.57 -23.35
N SER A 365 9.48 -7.78 -22.93
CA SER A 365 8.92 -7.23 -21.69
C SER A 365 8.65 -8.36 -20.70
N LYS A 366 8.84 -8.08 -19.42
CA LYS A 366 8.48 -8.95 -18.31
C LYS A 366 7.89 -8.08 -17.20
N GLU A 367 6.72 -8.46 -16.73
CA GLU A 367 6.02 -7.86 -15.60
C GLU A 367 5.70 -8.96 -14.59
N LEU A 368 5.94 -8.68 -13.31
CA LEU A 368 5.55 -9.54 -12.20
C LEU A 368 4.92 -8.65 -11.14
N LEU A 369 3.65 -8.91 -10.83
CA LEU A 369 2.95 -8.36 -9.69
C LEU A 369 2.62 -9.51 -8.73
N GLN A 370 3.05 -9.37 -7.47
CA GLN A 370 2.69 -10.28 -6.40
C GLN A 370 2.05 -9.47 -5.28
N THR A 371 0.84 -9.85 -4.88
CA THR A 371 0.18 -9.32 -3.69
C THR A 371 0.07 -10.43 -2.66
N ALA A 372 0.30 -10.10 -1.39
CA ALA A 372 0.14 -11.04 -0.29
C ALA A 372 -0.49 -10.31 0.90
N ASN A 373 -1.80 -10.52 1.04
CA ASN A 373 -2.65 -9.85 2.01
C ASN A 373 -3.03 -10.82 3.13
N ASN A 374 -2.85 -10.36 4.36
CA ASN A 374 -3.23 -11.07 5.56
C ASN A 374 -4.20 -10.20 6.34
N GLU A 375 -5.45 -10.64 6.47
CA GLU A 375 -6.51 -9.89 7.14
C GLU A 375 -7.01 -10.62 8.38
N GLN A 376 -7.60 -9.88 9.32
CA GLN A 376 -8.07 -10.40 10.59
C GLN A 376 -9.60 -10.49 10.61
N LEU A 377 -10.15 -11.70 10.74
CA LEU A 377 -11.56 -11.93 11.03
C LEU A 377 -11.74 -12.08 12.55
N GLY A 378 -12.39 -11.09 13.17
CA GLY A 378 -12.64 -11.07 14.61
C GLY A 378 -13.60 -12.16 15.11
N SER A 379 -13.53 -12.46 16.40
CA SER A 379 -14.62 -13.15 17.09
C SER A 379 -15.68 -12.15 17.55
N THR A 380 -16.94 -12.56 17.61
CA THR A 380 -18.03 -11.74 18.15
C THR A 380 -18.65 -12.44 19.36
N VAL A 381 -18.70 -11.77 20.50
CA VAL A 381 -19.43 -12.25 21.70
C VAL A 381 -20.49 -11.21 22.07
N GLY A 382 -21.76 -11.57 22.07
CA GLY A 382 -22.79 -10.56 22.32
C GLY A 382 -24.11 -11.05 22.87
N SER A 383 -24.85 -10.11 23.46
CA SER A 383 -26.20 -10.33 23.98
C SER A 383 -27.15 -9.25 23.46
N ILE A 384 -28.32 -9.64 22.93
CA ILE A 384 -29.26 -8.71 22.30
C ILE A 384 -29.99 -7.86 23.35
N ASP A 385 -30.57 -8.47 24.40
CA ASP A 385 -31.42 -7.76 25.38
C ASP A 385 -30.84 -7.76 26.81
N SER A 386 -29.63 -8.29 27.00
CA SER A 386 -29.05 -8.48 28.33
C SER A 386 -27.57 -8.13 28.39
N SER A 387 -26.75 -8.90 29.12
CA SER A 387 -25.36 -8.56 29.45
C SER A 387 -24.38 -9.62 28.96
N VAL A 388 -23.12 -9.23 28.83
CA VAL A 388 -21.97 -10.13 28.64
C VAL A 388 -21.11 -10.13 29.89
N ASN A 389 -20.90 -11.30 30.48
CA ASN A 389 -20.14 -11.48 31.72
C ASN A 389 -18.94 -12.40 31.49
N LEU A 390 -17.72 -11.84 31.59
CA LEU A 390 -16.46 -12.55 31.46
C LEU A 390 -15.75 -12.63 32.81
N LYS A 391 -15.50 -13.84 33.31
CA LYS A 391 -14.79 -14.07 34.57
C LYS A 391 -13.65 -15.06 34.39
N ALA A 392 -12.42 -14.59 34.57
CA ALA A 392 -11.20 -15.39 34.50
C ALA A 392 -10.44 -15.37 35.84
N GLY A 393 -9.79 -16.47 36.22
CA GLY A 393 -8.91 -16.48 37.39
C GLY A 393 -7.57 -15.78 37.15
N ASP A 394 -7.06 -15.87 35.92
CA ASP A 394 -5.74 -15.35 35.54
C ASP A 394 -5.82 -14.19 34.57
N LYS A 395 -6.31 -14.39 33.35
CA LYS A 395 -6.32 -13.34 32.33
C LYS A 395 -7.58 -13.37 31.46
N ALA A 396 -8.12 -12.20 31.15
CA ALA A 396 -9.07 -12.03 30.04
C ALA A 396 -8.37 -11.26 28.92
N ALA A 397 -8.23 -11.89 27.75
CA ALA A 397 -7.59 -11.31 26.57
C ALA A 397 -8.58 -11.23 25.40
N ILE A 398 -8.82 -10.03 24.89
CA ILE A 398 -9.65 -9.76 23.73
C ILE A 398 -8.74 -9.11 22.67
N LYS A 399 -8.63 -9.72 21.49
CA LYS A 399 -7.71 -9.26 20.43
C LYS A 399 -8.38 -9.22 19.06
N GLY A 400 -8.43 -8.04 18.44
CA GLY A 400 -9.10 -7.80 17.15
C GLY A 400 -10.51 -8.39 17.08
N SER A 401 -11.27 -8.27 18.18
CA SER A 401 -12.58 -8.95 18.36
C SER A 401 -13.58 -8.02 19.04
N ASP A 402 -14.86 -8.37 18.91
CA ASP A 402 -15.96 -7.51 19.33
C ASP A 402 -16.77 -8.13 20.47
N ILE A 403 -17.12 -7.27 21.43
CA ILE A 403 -18.10 -7.55 22.48
C ILE A 403 -19.22 -6.52 22.41
N ILE A 404 -20.44 -6.99 22.16
CA ILE A 404 -21.58 -6.10 21.87
C ILE A 404 -22.79 -6.51 22.71
N THR A 405 -23.40 -5.56 23.40
CA THR A 405 -24.60 -5.86 24.19
C THR A 405 -25.50 -4.67 24.48
N ASP A 406 -26.78 -4.86 24.79
CA ASP A 406 -27.66 -3.74 25.16
C ASP A 406 -27.45 -3.26 26.61
N LYS A 407 -27.24 -4.15 27.59
CA LYS A 407 -27.08 -3.75 29.00
C LYS A 407 -25.62 -3.59 29.42
N ASP A 408 -25.02 -4.59 30.06
CA ASP A 408 -23.72 -4.42 30.71
C ASP A 408 -22.66 -5.37 30.13
N ILE A 409 -21.44 -4.87 30.02
CA ILE A 409 -20.25 -5.69 29.78
C ILE A 409 -19.44 -5.73 31.08
N ASN A 410 -19.36 -6.90 31.70
CA ASN A 410 -18.63 -7.11 32.95
C ASN A 410 -17.42 -8.01 32.71
N ILE A 411 -16.21 -7.50 32.95
CA ILE A 411 -14.95 -8.25 32.80
C ILE A 411 -14.21 -8.25 34.12
N GLN A 412 -14.01 -9.43 34.70
CA GLN A 412 -13.22 -9.63 35.90
C GLN A 412 -12.13 -10.68 35.65
N ALA A 413 -10.86 -10.30 35.85
CA ALA A 413 -9.73 -11.20 35.68
C ALA A 413 -8.55 -10.83 36.59
N GLY A 414 -7.52 -11.67 36.66
CA GLY A 414 -6.25 -11.25 37.27
C GLY A 414 -5.59 -10.10 36.50
N GLN A 415 -5.60 -10.19 35.16
CA GLN A 415 -5.19 -9.16 34.20
C GLN A 415 -6.23 -9.04 33.07
N VAL A 416 -6.45 -7.84 32.54
CA VAL A 416 -7.31 -7.62 31.37
C VAL A 416 -6.50 -7.00 30.23
N ASP A 417 -6.51 -7.65 29.07
CA ASP A 417 -5.91 -7.15 27.83
C ASP A 417 -6.99 -7.00 26.75
N ILE A 418 -7.15 -5.80 26.19
CA ILE A 418 -8.00 -5.48 25.04
C ILE A 418 -7.10 -4.88 23.97
N LYS A 419 -6.74 -5.64 22.95
CA LYS A 419 -5.64 -5.28 22.03
C LYS A 419 -6.08 -5.33 20.57
N ASN A 420 -5.36 -4.62 19.73
CA ASN A 420 -5.49 -4.74 18.29
C ASN A 420 -4.86 -6.05 17.77
N ALA A 421 -5.36 -6.51 16.63
CA ALA A 421 -4.67 -7.38 15.70
C ALA A 421 -4.08 -6.54 14.55
N GLU A 422 -3.48 -7.18 13.54
CA GLU A 422 -2.80 -6.49 12.44
C GLU A 422 -3.20 -7.09 11.08
N ASN A 423 -3.63 -6.23 10.17
CA ASN A 423 -3.71 -6.53 8.74
C ASN A 423 -2.37 -6.17 8.08
N ILE A 424 -1.86 -7.04 7.22
CA ILE A 424 -0.58 -6.85 6.53
C ILE A 424 -0.81 -7.00 5.03
N TYR A 425 -0.46 -5.98 4.27
CA TYR A 425 -0.55 -5.93 2.82
C TYR A 425 0.87 -5.83 2.26
N ASN A 426 1.28 -6.81 1.45
CA ASN A 426 2.56 -6.77 0.76
C ASN A 426 2.33 -6.73 -0.74
N THR A 427 3.04 -5.83 -1.41
CA THR A 427 3.06 -5.73 -2.87
C THR A 427 4.50 -5.80 -3.35
N LYS A 428 4.74 -6.65 -4.35
CA LYS A 428 6.01 -6.71 -5.06
C LYS A 428 5.75 -6.55 -6.55
N GLU A 429 6.46 -5.59 -7.15
CA GLU A 429 6.41 -5.29 -8.57
C GLU A 429 7.82 -5.38 -9.17
N ASP A 430 8.02 -6.29 -10.12
CA ASP A 430 9.24 -6.37 -10.94
C ASP A 430 8.89 -6.09 -12.40
N TYR A 431 9.54 -5.09 -13.01
CA TYR A 431 9.38 -4.75 -14.42
C TYR A 431 10.73 -4.79 -15.14
N GLU A 432 10.79 -5.45 -16.29
CA GLU A 432 11.98 -5.53 -17.13
C GLU A 432 11.62 -5.35 -18.61
N TYR A 433 12.28 -4.41 -19.28
CA TYR A 433 12.13 -4.16 -20.71
C TYR A 433 13.49 -4.20 -21.41
N LYS A 434 13.57 -4.89 -22.54
CA LYS A 434 14.76 -5.02 -23.39
C LYS A 434 14.39 -4.85 -24.85
N LYS A 435 15.12 -4.02 -25.59
CA LYS A 435 14.95 -3.89 -27.05
C LYS A 435 16.31 -3.85 -27.72
N SER A 436 16.44 -4.51 -28.86
CA SER A 436 17.64 -4.42 -29.70
C SER A 436 17.31 -4.62 -31.17
N GLY A 437 17.84 -3.83 -32.08
CA GLY A 437 17.57 -4.01 -33.50
C GLY A 437 17.96 -2.84 -34.38
N LEU A 438 17.69 -3.00 -35.68
CA LEU A 438 17.81 -1.98 -36.71
C LEU A 438 16.49 -1.19 -36.80
N SER A 439 16.49 0.05 -36.35
CA SER A 439 15.38 0.99 -36.46
C SER A 439 15.51 1.83 -37.73
N VAL A 440 14.39 2.06 -38.42
CA VAL A 440 14.25 3.03 -39.51
C VAL A 440 13.09 3.96 -39.17
N SER A 441 13.36 5.26 -39.05
CA SER A 441 12.37 6.27 -38.72
C SER A 441 12.49 7.47 -39.66
N LEU A 442 11.37 8.18 -39.85
CA LEU A 442 11.36 9.46 -40.54
C LEU A 442 11.64 10.57 -39.51
N GLY A 443 12.84 11.14 -39.56
CA GLY A 443 13.26 12.32 -38.80
C GLY A 443 13.27 13.58 -39.69
N GLY A 444 13.76 14.71 -39.17
CA GLY A 444 14.04 15.91 -39.95
C GLY A 444 13.64 17.24 -39.30
N MET A 445 14.27 18.34 -39.76
CA MET A 445 14.12 19.69 -39.21
C MET A 445 12.68 20.21 -39.10
N ALA A 446 11.70 19.68 -39.86
CA ALA A 446 10.29 20.07 -39.70
C ALA A 446 9.66 19.52 -38.40
N ALA A 447 10.07 18.32 -37.95
CA ALA A 447 9.56 17.72 -36.72
C ALA A 447 10.24 18.30 -35.47
N GLN A 448 11.55 18.60 -35.54
CA GLN A 448 12.28 19.24 -34.46
C GLN A 448 11.84 20.70 -34.23
N ASN A 449 11.54 21.46 -35.30
CA ASN A 449 11.05 22.84 -35.17
C ASN A 449 9.59 22.93 -34.69
N ILE A 450 8.74 21.93 -34.98
CA ILE A 450 7.37 21.85 -34.41
C ILE A 450 7.39 21.32 -32.97
N ALA A 451 8.29 20.38 -32.63
CA ALA A 451 8.49 19.91 -31.27
C ALA A 451 8.95 21.03 -30.34
N ASN A 452 9.83 21.93 -30.80
CA ASN A 452 10.29 23.09 -30.02
C ASN A 452 9.14 24.08 -29.73
N ILE A 453 8.20 24.33 -30.66
CA ILE A 453 7.00 25.17 -30.37
C ILE A 453 6.02 24.46 -29.43
N THR A 454 5.79 23.17 -29.65
CA THR A 454 4.73 22.43 -28.96
C THR A 454 5.16 21.91 -27.61
N ALA A 455 6.46 21.72 -27.33
CA ALA A 455 6.95 21.21 -26.05
C ALA A 455 6.72 22.20 -24.89
N PRO A 456 7.05 23.50 -24.97
CA PRO A 456 6.69 24.49 -23.96
C PRO A 456 5.17 24.61 -23.78
N ILE A 457 4.39 24.58 -24.87
CA ILE A 457 2.92 24.65 -24.83
C ILE A 457 2.32 23.41 -24.16
N LYS A 458 2.81 22.22 -24.52
CA LYS A 458 2.38 20.94 -23.94
C LYS A 458 2.78 20.86 -22.47
N ARG A 459 3.99 21.32 -22.12
CA ARG A 459 4.46 21.39 -20.74
C ARG A 459 3.64 22.40 -19.92
N ALA A 460 3.29 23.56 -20.48
CA ALA A 460 2.38 24.53 -19.87
C ALA A 460 0.98 23.94 -19.60
N GLY A 461 0.51 23.00 -20.42
CA GLY A 461 -0.73 22.24 -20.17
C GLY A 461 -0.61 21.18 -19.05
N GLN A 462 0.61 20.75 -18.72
CA GLN A 462 0.88 19.65 -17.78
C GLN A 462 1.28 20.11 -16.37
N VAL A 463 1.93 21.27 -16.26
CA VAL A 463 2.37 21.84 -14.97
C VAL A 463 1.21 22.49 -14.23
N LYS A 464 1.24 22.51 -12.90
CA LYS A 464 0.17 23.14 -12.10
C LYS A 464 0.48 24.60 -11.76
N ASP A 465 1.75 24.97 -11.58
CA ASP A 465 2.16 26.34 -11.21
C ASP A 465 1.90 27.33 -12.36
N ASN A 466 1.03 28.32 -12.13
CA ASN A 466 0.63 29.31 -13.14
C ASN A 466 1.78 30.21 -13.60
N ARG A 467 2.79 30.45 -12.74
CA ARG A 467 3.99 31.22 -13.12
C ARG A 467 4.85 30.40 -14.07
N LEU A 468 4.99 29.10 -13.80
CA LEU A 468 5.69 28.18 -14.69
C LEU A 468 4.97 28.07 -16.05
N LYS A 469 3.63 28.01 -16.05
CA LYS A 469 2.83 28.10 -17.29
C LYS A 469 3.12 29.38 -18.07
N ALA A 470 3.14 30.52 -17.39
CA ALA A 470 3.37 31.83 -18.01
C ALA A 470 4.79 31.95 -18.58
N LEU A 471 5.80 31.43 -17.87
CA LEU A 471 7.17 31.38 -18.36
C LEU A 471 7.30 30.45 -19.57
N TYR A 472 6.65 29.29 -19.57
CA TYR A 472 6.61 28.43 -20.75
C TYR A 472 5.87 29.06 -21.92
N ALA A 473 4.80 29.82 -21.68
CA ALA A 473 4.12 30.59 -22.72
C ALA A 473 5.00 31.71 -23.29
N LYS A 474 5.77 32.40 -22.43
CA LYS A 474 6.76 33.40 -22.85
C LYS A 474 7.89 32.77 -23.66
N LYS A 475 8.44 31.64 -23.20
CA LYS A 475 9.43 30.84 -23.95
C LYS A 475 8.89 30.41 -25.32
N ALA A 476 7.63 29.96 -25.38
CA ALA A 476 6.96 29.64 -26.64
C ALA A 476 6.80 30.85 -27.58
N ILE A 477 6.55 32.06 -27.06
CA ILE A 477 6.44 33.29 -27.86
C ILE A 477 7.82 33.71 -28.40
N ASP A 478 8.84 33.66 -27.55
CA ASP A 478 10.22 34.00 -27.92
C ASP A 478 10.75 33.00 -28.96
N GLU A 479 10.47 31.70 -28.82
CA GLU A 479 10.75 30.65 -29.81
C GLU A 479 9.88 30.76 -31.08
N ALA A 480 8.62 31.20 -30.99
CA ALA A 480 7.80 31.47 -32.17
C ALA A 480 8.34 32.62 -33.04
N ASN A 481 8.98 33.63 -32.43
CA ASN A 481 9.60 34.73 -33.15
C ASN A 481 10.89 34.28 -33.88
N SER A 482 11.68 33.38 -33.31
CA SER A 482 12.85 32.75 -33.99
C SER A 482 12.44 31.74 -35.08
N ILE A 483 11.18 31.32 -35.10
CA ILE A 483 10.63 30.44 -36.14
C ILE A 483 10.04 31.20 -37.32
N LYS A 484 9.59 32.46 -37.17
CA LYS A 484 9.20 33.28 -38.34
C LYS A 484 10.36 33.46 -39.34
N SER A 485 11.59 33.59 -38.86
CA SER A 485 12.79 33.64 -39.71
C SER A 485 13.11 32.27 -40.35
N THR A 486 12.90 31.18 -39.62
CA THR A 486 13.13 29.79 -40.09
C THR A 486 12.04 29.28 -41.05
N ALA A 487 10.77 29.61 -40.81
CA ALA A 487 9.64 29.29 -41.68
C ALA A 487 9.72 30.05 -43.02
N ASN A 488 10.28 31.26 -43.03
CA ASN A 488 10.61 31.98 -44.26
C ASN A 488 11.77 31.30 -45.03
N LYS A 489 12.77 30.70 -44.34
CA LYS A 489 13.80 29.85 -44.98
C LYS A 489 13.23 28.54 -45.56
N ILE A 490 12.35 27.82 -44.83
CA ILE A 490 11.69 26.59 -45.32
C ILE A 490 10.76 26.86 -46.51
N LYS A 491 10.07 28.01 -46.54
CA LYS A 491 9.29 28.45 -47.70
C LYS A 491 10.17 28.79 -48.93
N LYS A 492 11.42 29.20 -48.71
CA LYS A 492 12.39 29.57 -49.77
C LYS A 492 13.12 28.34 -50.34
N ASP A 493 13.46 27.36 -49.48
CA ASP A 493 14.29 26.19 -49.84
C ASP A 493 13.50 24.87 -50.06
N GLY A 494 12.19 24.86 -49.72
CA GLY A 494 11.28 23.74 -49.93
C GLY A 494 11.35 22.64 -48.86
N ILE A 495 10.30 21.81 -48.73
CA ILE A 495 10.18 20.71 -47.72
C ILE A 495 11.33 19.68 -47.77
N LYS A 496 12.08 19.62 -48.88
CA LYS A 496 13.14 18.62 -49.11
C LYS A 496 14.34 18.75 -48.16
N SER A 497 14.60 19.92 -47.59
CA SER A 497 15.69 20.15 -46.62
C SER A 497 15.29 19.85 -45.17
N ALA A 498 14.02 19.48 -44.91
CA ALA A 498 13.47 19.37 -43.56
C ALA A 498 13.04 17.95 -43.13
N VAL A 499 13.34 16.94 -43.95
CA VAL A 499 13.01 15.52 -43.71
C VAL A 499 14.28 14.69 -43.89
N SER A 500 14.61 13.86 -42.90
CA SER A 500 15.68 12.87 -42.92
C SER A 500 15.13 11.47 -42.68
N ILE A 501 15.76 10.46 -43.26
CA ILE A 501 15.50 9.05 -42.89
C ILE A 501 16.60 8.68 -41.91
N GLU A 502 16.23 8.34 -40.68
CA GLU A 502 17.16 7.89 -39.65
C GLU A 502 17.17 6.35 -39.61
N VAL A 503 18.37 5.78 -39.71
CA VAL A 503 18.60 4.34 -39.62
C VAL A 503 19.55 4.10 -38.46
N SER A 504 19.17 3.34 -37.44
CA SER A 504 20.05 3.09 -36.28
C SER A 504 20.02 1.64 -35.84
N ILE A 505 21.15 1.13 -35.37
CA ILE A 505 21.24 -0.15 -34.67
C ILE A 505 21.55 0.13 -33.21
N GLY A 506 20.75 -0.41 -32.29
CA GLY A 506 20.97 -0.16 -30.87
C GLY A 506 20.39 -1.22 -29.97
N SER A 507 20.72 -1.10 -28.69
CA SER A 507 20.17 -1.88 -27.58
C SER A 507 19.74 -0.97 -26.44
N SER A 508 18.62 -1.28 -25.79
CA SER A 508 18.17 -0.59 -24.58
C SER A 508 17.61 -1.59 -23.58
N LYS A 509 17.79 -1.30 -22.30
CA LYS A 509 17.32 -2.11 -21.18
C LYS A 509 16.84 -1.20 -20.05
N THR A 510 15.69 -1.52 -19.46
CA THR A 510 15.13 -0.87 -18.27
C THR A 510 14.69 -1.93 -17.28
N GLU A 511 15.03 -1.78 -16.00
CA GLU A 511 14.64 -2.63 -14.89
C GLU A 511 14.07 -1.75 -13.76
N SER A 512 12.97 -2.19 -13.14
CA SER A 512 12.38 -1.56 -11.96
C SER A 512 11.96 -2.65 -10.97
N HIS A 513 12.23 -2.40 -9.69
CA HIS A 513 11.84 -3.27 -8.57
C HIS A 513 11.22 -2.41 -7.48
N THR A 514 10.01 -2.75 -7.06
CA THR A 514 9.32 -2.08 -5.95
C THR A 514 8.81 -3.13 -4.98
N ASN A 515 9.12 -2.95 -3.69
CA ASN A 515 8.50 -3.70 -2.59
C ASN A 515 7.79 -2.71 -1.69
N SER A 516 6.53 -2.98 -1.36
CA SER A 516 5.76 -2.19 -0.41
C SER A 516 5.13 -3.09 0.65
N THR A 517 5.20 -2.67 1.91
CA THR A 517 4.56 -3.35 3.04
C THR A 517 3.75 -2.33 3.83
N THR A 518 2.45 -2.55 3.94
CA THR A 518 1.54 -1.78 4.79
C THR A 518 1.04 -2.65 5.94
N THR A 519 1.16 -2.16 7.18
CA THR A 519 0.60 -2.79 8.38
C THR A 519 -0.46 -1.87 8.97
N GLN A 520 -1.66 -2.40 9.22
CA GLN A 520 -2.79 -1.66 9.79
C GLN A 520 -3.28 -2.35 11.06
N ALA A 521 -3.40 -1.61 12.15
CA ALA A 521 -3.95 -2.09 13.41
C ALA A 521 -5.48 -2.23 13.32
N VAL A 522 -5.99 -3.42 13.65
CA VAL A 522 -7.43 -3.72 13.75
C VAL A 522 -7.79 -3.85 15.23
N GLY A 523 -8.39 -2.81 15.79
CA GLY A 523 -8.74 -2.74 17.21
C GLY A 523 -9.80 -3.75 17.65
N SER A 524 -9.86 -4.02 18.95
CA SER A 524 -11.05 -4.66 19.56
C SER A 524 -12.10 -3.60 19.88
N SER A 525 -13.38 -3.96 19.86
CA SER A 525 -14.49 -3.08 20.23
C SER A 525 -15.33 -3.66 21.37
N LEU A 526 -15.54 -2.88 22.44
CA LEU A 526 -16.52 -3.16 23.48
C LEU A 526 -17.60 -2.09 23.40
N THR A 527 -18.82 -2.47 23.02
CA THR A 527 -19.92 -1.50 22.81
C THR A 527 -21.18 -1.90 23.53
N THR A 528 -21.76 -0.97 24.29
CA THR A 528 -23.04 -1.19 24.95
C THR A 528 -23.86 0.08 25.19
N ASN A 529 -25.18 -0.08 25.39
CA ASN A 529 -26.06 1.01 25.82
C ASN A 529 -26.14 1.14 27.35
N GLY A 530 -25.67 0.17 28.14
CA GLY A 530 -25.53 0.32 29.59
C GLY A 530 -24.08 0.51 30.00
N ASN A 531 -23.56 -0.30 30.92
CA ASN A 531 -22.28 -0.04 31.58
C ASN A 531 -21.17 -1.01 31.16
N VAL A 532 -19.93 -0.51 31.08
CA VAL A 532 -18.73 -1.35 30.98
C VAL A 532 -17.99 -1.32 32.31
N ASN A 533 -17.85 -2.50 32.95
CA ASN A 533 -17.11 -2.68 34.20
C ASN A 533 -15.91 -3.61 33.97
N ILE A 534 -14.69 -3.06 33.99
CA ILE A 534 -13.45 -3.82 33.82
C ILE A 534 -12.65 -3.81 35.12
N LYS A 535 -12.37 -5.00 35.66
CA LYS A 535 -11.65 -5.18 36.91
C LYS A 535 -10.49 -6.17 36.77
N ALA A 536 -9.27 -5.69 36.95
CA ALA A 536 -8.06 -6.50 37.08
C ALA A 536 -7.69 -6.66 38.57
N ASP A 537 -7.84 -7.87 39.10
CA ASP A 537 -7.70 -8.18 40.53
C ASP A 537 -6.23 -8.37 40.98
N LYS A 538 -5.32 -8.70 40.05
CA LYS A 538 -3.91 -9.00 40.36
C LYS A 538 -2.94 -7.97 39.78
N THR A 539 -3.13 -7.54 38.53
CA THR A 539 -2.19 -6.66 37.80
C THR A 539 -2.92 -5.52 37.09
N ASP A 540 -2.87 -5.49 35.76
CA ASP A 540 -3.07 -4.32 34.91
C ASP A 540 -4.31 -4.46 34.05
N ILE A 541 -4.79 -3.31 33.57
CA ILE A 541 -5.70 -3.20 32.42
C ILE A 541 -4.91 -2.60 31.27
N ASN A 542 -4.79 -3.33 30.16
CA ASN A 542 -4.09 -2.88 28.95
C ASN A 542 -5.08 -2.76 27.79
N ILE A 543 -5.28 -1.55 27.26
CA ILE A 543 -6.13 -1.27 26.10
C ILE A 543 -5.26 -0.64 25.01
N VAL A 544 -5.11 -1.33 23.88
CA VAL A 544 -4.17 -0.94 22.79
C VAL A 544 -4.90 -0.90 21.44
N GLY A 545 -4.82 0.24 20.76
CA GLY A 545 -5.50 0.52 19.48
C GLY A 545 -6.98 0.13 19.44
N SER A 546 -7.68 0.17 20.58
CA SER A 546 -9.02 -0.43 20.75
C SER A 546 -10.03 0.58 21.28
N SER A 547 -11.32 0.28 21.15
CA SER A 547 -12.41 1.18 21.55
C SER A 547 -13.33 0.57 22.61
N VAL A 548 -13.75 1.40 23.58
CA VAL A 548 -14.73 1.04 24.61
C VAL A 548 -15.79 2.14 24.68
N ASN A 549 -17.03 1.82 24.36
CA ASN A 549 -18.15 2.75 24.27
C ASN A 549 -19.32 2.27 25.15
N ALA A 550 -19.76 3.09 26.10
CA ALA A 550 -20.85 2.75 27.02
C ALA A 550 -21.53 4.00 27.59
N ASP A 551 -22.64 3.84 28.31
CA ASP A 551 -23.22 4.93 29.11
C ASP A 551 -22.29 5.28 30.29
N ASN A 552 -21.89 4.29 31.09
CA ASN A 552 -20.84 4.47 32.11
C ASN A 552 -19.71 3.48 31.91
N ILE A 553 -18.47 3.91 32.18
CA ILE A 553 -17.29 3.06 32.10
C ILE A 553 -16.57 3.10 33.44
N THR A 554 -16.34 1.94 34.05
CA THR A 554 -15.50 1.77 35.23
C THR A 554 -14.28 0.90 34.90
N LEU A 555 -13.08 1.45 35.03
CA LEU A 555 -11.81 0.73 34.93
C LEU A 555 -11.14 0.66 36.31
N LYS A 556 -10.89 -0.56 36.81
CA LYS A 556 -10.24 -0.77 38.10
C LYS A 556 -9.09 -1.77 37.99
N ALA A 557 -7.86 -1.29 38.09
CA ALA A 557 -6.67 -2.12 38.08
C ALA A 557 -6.01 -2.17 39.47
N LYS A 558 -5.43 -3.32 39.81
CA LYS A 558 -4.65 -3.46 41.04
C LYS A 558 -3.30 -2.74 40.95
N LYS A 559 -2.74 -2.66 39.73
CA LYS A 559 -1.53 -1.93 39.38
C LYS A 559 -1.85 -0.84 38.36
N ASP A 560 -1.59 -1.06 37.07
CA ASP A 560 -1.61 -0.01 36.07
C ASP A 560 -2.87 -0.04 35.18
N ILE A 561 -3.28 1.14 34.69
CA ILE A 561 -4.22 1.28 33.56
C ILE A 561 -3.44 1.87 32.38
N ASN A 562 -3.30 1.10 31.29
CA ASN A 562 -2.56 1.48 30.09
C ASN A 562 -3.52 1.64 28.91
N LEU A 563 -3.70 2.86 28.43
CA LEU A 563 -4.44 3.22 27.22
C LEU A 563 -3.42 3.70 26.18
N VAL A 564 -3.16 2.89 25.15
CA VAL A 564 -2.05 3.13 24.22
C VAL A 564 -2.53 3.04 22.77
N ALA A 565 -2.11 3.94 21.89
CA ALA A 565 -2.35 3.79 20.46
C ALA A 565 -1.69 2.51 19.90
N ALA A 566 -2.17 2.03 18.76
CA ALA A 566 -1.47 1.03 17.97
C ALA A 566 -0.81 1.67 16.75
N ASP A 567 0.35 1.17 16.34
CA ASP A 567 1.07 1.70 15.19
C ASP A 567 0.51 1.13 13.88
N ASN A 568 0.41 1.99 12.88
CA ASN A 568 0.24 1.62 11.47
C ASN A 568 1.52 2.03 10.75
N SER A 569 1.96 1.25 9.76
CA SER A 569 3.17 1.57 9.01
C SER A 569 2.99 1.38 7.52
N ASN A 570 3.60 2.23 6.71
CA ASN A 570 3.75 2.05 5.27
C ASN A 570 5.23 2.18 4.91
N LYS A 571 5.80 1.14 4.29
CA LYS A 571 7.19 1.12 3.87
C LYS A 571 7.26 0.75 2.40
N THR A 572 7.97 1.56 1.61
CA THR A 572 8.20 1.30 0.19
C THR A 572 9.67 1.45 -0.12
N ASP A 573 10.26 0.41 -0.70
CA ASP A 573 11.60 0.44 -1.28
C ASP A 573 11.46 0.25 -2.79
N SER A 574 11.95 1.21 -3.58
CA SER A 574 11.95 1.12 -5.04
C SER A 574 13.34 1.35 -5.60
N SER A 575 13.68 0.66 -6.69
CA SER A 575 14.90 0.89 -7.44
C SER A 575 14.67 0.73 -8.93
N SER A 576 15.21 1.64 -9.71
CA SER A 576 15.12 1.60 -11.18
C SER A 576 16.51 1.74 -11.80
N LYS A 577 16.73 1.09 -12.93
CA LYS A 577 17.97 1.17 -13.72
C LYS A 577 17.62 1.17 -15.20
N SER A 578 18.27 2.02 -15.98
CA SER A 578 18.18 1.96 -17.43
C SER A 578 19.55 2.07 -18.08
N SER A 579 19.71 1.47 -19.25
CA SER A 579 20.90 1.61 -20.08
C SER A 579 20.53 1.53 -21.55
N SER A 580 21.15 2.35 -22.39
CA SER A 580 21.00 2.26 -23.85
C SER A 580 22.33 2.45 -24.56
N SER A 581 22.45 1.89 -25.75
CA SER A 581 23.52 2.17 -26.69
C SER A 581 22.97 2.10 -28.12
N SER A 582 23.37 3.01 -28.99
CA SER A 582 22.99 2.94 -30.41
C SER A 582 24.07 3.54 -31.31
N ILE A 583 24.09 3.10 -32.56
CA ILE A 583 24.89 3.67 -33.65
C ILE A 583 23.93 3.87 -34.82
N GLY A 584 23.86 5.07 -35.37
CA GLY A 584 22.94 5.40 -36.46
C GLY A 584 23.58 6.15 -37.61
N ALA A 585 22.80 6.31 -38.67
CA ALA A 585 23.05 7.13 -39.83
C ALA A 585 21.73 7.78 -40.25
N SER A 586 21.68 9.11 -40.38
CA SER A 586 20.55 9.82 -40.92
C SER A 586 20.86 10.37 -42.32
N PHE A 587 19.91 10.24 -43.24
CA PHE A 587 20.03 10.63 -44.65
C PHE A 587 19.07 11.78 -44.94
N GLY A 588 19.59 12.98 -45.17
CA GLY A 588 18.77 14.13 -45.53
C GLY A 588 18.29 14.06 -46.99
N LEU A 589 17.01 14.36 -47.25
CA LEU A 589 16.47 14.35 -48.63
C LEU A 589 17.05 15.45 -49.54
N ALA A 590 17.72 16.46 -48.97
CA ALA A 590 18.49 17.49 -49.68
C ALA A 590 19.98 17.11 -49.92
N GLY A 591 20.41 15.91 -49.48
CA GLY A 591 21.80 15.44 -49.54
C GLY A 591 22.57 15.69 -48.25
N GLY A 592 23.30 14.66 -47.79
CA GLY A 592 24.10 14.67 -46.55
C GLY A 592 23.82 13.45 -45.66
N ILE A 593 24.84 12.90 -45.01
CA ILE A 593 24.74 11.72 -44.13
C ILE A 593 25.26 12.09 -42.74
N THR A 594 24.47 11.91 -41.69
CA THR A 594 24.91 12.09 -40.29
C THR A 594 25.03 10.76 -39.58
N TYR A 595 26.23 10.34 -39.22
CA TYR A 595 26.46 9.18 -38.36
C TYR A 595 26.27 9.56 -36.90
N THR A 596 25.65 8.71 -36.09
CA THR A 596 25.48 8.94 -34.65
C THR A 596 25.97 7.74 -33.86
N ALA A 597 26.43 7.94 -32.64
CA ALA A 597 26.75 6.88 -31.68
C ALA A 597 26.42 7.37 -30.26
N SER A 598 25.52 6.71 -29.55
CA SER A 598 25.15 7.10 -28.19
C SER A 598 25.23 5.96 -27.19
N ALA A 599 25.43 6.32 -25.93
CA ALA A 599 25.40 5.41 -24.79
C ALA A 599 24.85 6.16 -23.56
N SER A 600 23.91 5.57 -22.83
CA SER A 600 23.36 6.14 -21.60
C SER A 600 23.19 5.10 -20.50
N LYS A 601 23.25 5.54 -19.25
CA LYS A 601 23.02 4.73 -18.05
C LYS A 601 22.41 5.58 -16.93
N ASN A 602 21.29 5.13 -16.37
CA ASN A 602 20.62 5.77 -15.24
C ASN A 602 20.36 4.77 -14.11
N SER A 603 20.35 5.25 -12.87
CA SER A 603 19.88 4.49 -11.71
C SER A 603 19.21 5.38 -10.68
N GLU A 604 18.09 4.94 -10.11
CA GLU A 604 17.35 5.60 -9.05
C GLU A 604 17.10 4.61 -7.90
N LYS A 605 17.13 5.10 -6.67
CA LYS A 605 16.67 4.38 -5.48
C LYS A 605 15.76 5.30 -4.69
N ILE A 606 14.64 4.77 -4.22
CA ILE A 606 13.64 5.49 -3.43
C ILE A 606 13.35 4.67 -2.18
N LYS A 607 13.28 5.34 -1.03
CA LYS A 607 12.79 4.79 0.23
C LYS A 607 11.73 5.69 0.82
N GLU A 608 10.59 5.12 1.14
CA GLU A 608 9.48 5.81 1.81
C GLU A 608 9.16 5.05 3.10
N ASN A 609 9.07 5.77 4.22
CA ASN A 609 8.72 5.19 5.51
C ASN A 609 7.73 6.11 6.23
N GLY A 610 6.50 5.65 6.37
CA GLY A 610 5.44 6.32 7.12
C GLY A 610 5.00 5.52 8.33
N THR A 611 4.71 6.22 9.43
CA THR A 611 4.07 5.64 10.63
C THR A 611 2.90 6.53 11.01
N THR A 612 1.72 5.95 11.19
CA THR A 612 0.56 6.64 11.77
C THR A 612 0.04 5.83 12.96
N HIS A 613 -0.90 6.37 13.72
CA HIS A 613 -1.37 5.72 14.95
C HIS A 613 -2.89 5.52 14.95
N THR A 614 -3.34 4.32 15.25
CA THR A 614 -4.74 4.02 15.58
C THR A 614 -4.96 4.30 17.07
N GLN A 615 -5.68 5.37 17.38
CA GLN A 615 -5.92 5.83 18.75
C GLN A 615 -6.75 4.84 19.57
N THR A 616 -6.38 4.63 20.83
CA THR A 616 -7.26 3.98 21.82
C THR A 616 -8.32 4.96 22.31
N THR A 617 -9.59 4.56 22.30
CA THR A 617 -10.71 5.42 22.69
C THR A 617 -11.54 4.81 23.81
N ILE A 618 -11.74 5.58 24.88
CA ILE A 618 -12.65 5.25 25.99
C ILE A 618 -13.72 6.33 26.04
N THR A 619 -14.97 5.97 25.75
CA THR A 619 -16.09 6.91 25.58
C THR A 619 -17.26 6.50 26.46
N ALA A 620 -17.37 7.11 27.64
CA ALA A 620 -18.57 7.05 28.46
C ALA A 620 -19.52 8.18 28.04
N LYS A 621 -20.82 7.90 27.84
CA LYS A 621 -21.80 8.97 27.59
C LYS A 621 -22.03 9.83 28.84
N ASP A 622 -22.07 9.20 30.01
CA ASP A 622 -22.23 9.86 31.30
C ASP A 622 -20.93 9.86 32.12
N THR A 623 -20.63 8.80 32.86
CA THR A 623 -19.50 8.81 33.80
C THR A 623 -18.37 7.87 33.38
N LEU A 624 -17.15 8.42 33.24
CA LEU A 624 -15.91 7.65 33.20
C LEU A 624 -15.27 7.62 34.60
N LYS A 625 -15.17 6.43 35.19
CA LYS A 625 -14.52 6.19 36.47
C LYS A 625 -13.27 5.33 36.29
N THR A 626 -12.14 5.78 36.82
CA THR A 626 -10.89 5.01 36.78
C THR A 626 -10.23 4.92 38.16
N GLN A 627 -9.66 3.75 38.45
CA GLN A 627 -8.90 3.48 39.66
C GLN A 627 -7.70 2.58 39.36
N SER A 628 -6.48 3.13 39.40
CA SER A 628 -5.23 2.38 39.34
C SER A 628 -4.55 2.35 40.71
N GLY A 629 -3.96 1.22 41.07
CA GLY A 629 -3.15 1.11 42.29
C GLY A 629 -1.75 1.71 42.13
N GLU A 630 -1.26 1.75 40.90
CA GLU A 630 0.02 2.34 40.50
C GLU A 630 -0.23 3.45 39.48
N ASP A 631 0.17 3.30 38.22
CA ASP A 631 0.15 4.36 37.22
C ASP A 631 -1.08 4.29 36.28
N THR A 632 -1.43 5.43 35.69
CA THR A 632 -2.35 5.50 34.55
C THR A 632 -1.63 6.14 33.38
N ASN A 633 -1.50 5.41 32.27
CA ASN A 633 -0.82 5.85 31.06
C ASN A 633 -1.84 6.06 29.93
N ILE A 634 -1.87 7.25 29.35
CA ILE A 634 -2.73 7.63 28.23
C ILE A 634 -1.82 8.13 27.09
N ILE A 635 -1.40 7.22 26.21
CA ILE A 635 -0.36 7.46 25.20
C ILE A 635 -0.99 7.33 23.81
N GLY A 636 -1.19 8.45 23.11
CA GLY A 636 -1.95 8.46 21.85
C GLY A 636 -3.38 7.94 22.04
N ALA A 637 -4.00 8.27 23.17
CA ALA A 637 -5.29 7.74 23.58
C ALA A 637 -6.22 8.87 24.05
N LYS A 638 -7.52 8.65 23.88
CA LYS A 638 -8.59 9.58 24.28
C LYS A 638 -9.50 8.92 25.31
N ALA A 639 -9.59 9.50 26.49
CA ALA A 639 -10.49 9.05 27.55
C ALA A 639 -11.54 10.12 27.84
N SER A 640 -12.82 9.78 27.76
CA SER A 640 -13.91 10.76 27.79
C SER A 640 -15.15 10.31 28.55
N GLY A 641 -15.85 11.29 29.14
CA GLY A 641 -17.10 11.15 29.88
C GLY A 641 -17.79 12.51 30.05
N ASN A 642 -19.11 12.57 30.21
CA ASN A 642 -19.76 13.80 30.67
C ASN A 642 -19.21 14.24 32.05
N LYS A 643 -18.93 13.26 32.91
CA LYS A 643 -18.13 13.38 34.13
C LYS A 643 -16.92 12.44 34.07
N VAL A 644 -15.76 12.91 34.54
CA VAL A 644 -14.57 12.07 34.70
C VAL A 644 -14.12 12.04 36.16
N ASP A 645 -14.18 10.87 36.79
CA ASP A 645 -13.67 10.60 38.14
C ASP A 645 -12.46 9.66 38.06
N MET A 646 -11.26 10.14 38.42
CA MET A 646 -10.01 9.38 38.28
C MET A 646 -9.22 9.35 39.58
N ASN A 647 -8.84 8.16 40.02
CA ASN A 647 -7.95 7.93 41.16
C ASN A 647 -6.72 7.14 40.70
N VAL A 648 -5.54 7.75 40.80
CA VAL A 648 -4.27 7.18 40.36
C VAL A 648 -3.34 7.05 41.57
N GLY A 649 -2.88 5.83 41.88
CA GLY A 649 -2.07 5.57 43.06
C GLY A 649 -0.68 6.21 43.02
N ARG A 650 -0.08 6.29 41.83
CA ARG A 650 1.23 6.91 41.58
C ARG A 650 1.14 8.00 40.50
N ASN A 651 1.46 7.71 39.24
CA ASN A 651 1.64 8.73 38.21
C ASN A 651 0.54 8.67 37.14
N LEU A 652 0.09 9.83 36.70
CA LEU A 652 -0.76 10.00 35.51
C LEU A 652 0.10 10.55 34.38
N ASN A 653 0.34 9.75 33.34
CA ASN A 653 1.14 10.14 32.18
C ASN A 653 0.24 10.27 30.95
N ILE A 654 0.20 11.46 30.34
CA ILE A 654 -0.57 11.70 29.11
C ILE A 654 0.37 12.21 28.02
N LYS A 655 0.49 11.47 26.92
CA LYS A 655 1.42 11.78 25.83
C LYS A 655 0.73 11.71 24.48
N THR A 656 0.77 12.80 23.74
CA THR A 656 0.39 12.84 22.33
C THR A 656 1.50 12.23 21.46
N LEU A 657 1.14 11.39 20.49
CA LEU A 657 2.07 10.79 19.53
C LEU A 657 2.14 11.62 18.25
N GLN A 658 3.16 11.37 17.43
CA GLN A 658 3.37 12.09 16.17
C GLN A 658 3.45 11.07 15.04
N ASP A 659 2.70 11.31 13.98
CA ASP A 659 2.81 10.55 12.76
C ASP A 659 4.08 10.99 12.01
N THR A 660 4.73 10.05 11.34
CA THR A 660 5.96 10.28 10.56
C THR A 660 5.75 9.97 9.09
N ASP A 661 6.43 10.69 8.20
CA ASP A 661 6.48 10.38 6.76
C ASP A 661 7.81 10.84 6.17
N ASN A 662 8.70 9.88 5.88
CA ASN A 662 10.06 10.14 5.44
C ASN A 662 10.26 9.63 4.02
N TYR A 663 10.95 10.41 3.18
CA TYR A 663 11.23 10.12 1.78
C TYR A 663 12.71 10.39 1.48
N ASP A 664 13.41 9.40 0.91
CA ASP A 664 14.80 9.50 0.40
C ASP A 664 14.83 9.03 -1.05
N GLU A 665 15.39 9.84 -1.94
CA GLU A 665 15.64 9.49 -3.35
C GLU A 665 17.10 9.79 -3.69
N GLN A 666 17.76 8.84 -4.35
CA GLN A 666 19.10 8.99 -4.90
C GLN A 666 19.09 8.63 -6.38
N SER A 667 19.45 9.57 -7.23
CA SER A 667 19.49 9.41 -8.69
C SER A 667 20.89 9.65 -9.25
N HIS A 668 21.29 8.83 -10.22
CA HIS A 668 22.57 8.93 -10.94
C HIS A 668 22.32 8.71 -12.42
N SER A 669 22.90 9.55 -13.28
CA SER A 669 22.85 9.42 -14.73
C SER A 669 24.22 9.66 -15.36
N ALA A 670 24.48 8.99 -16.48
CA ALA A 670 25.62 9.20 -17.34
C ALA A 670 25.21 8.95 -18.80
N GLY A 671 25.54 9.85 -19.71
CA GLY A 671 25.19 9.78 -21.14
C GLY A 671 26.29 10.36 -22.03
N ILE A 672 26.49 9.79 -23.21
CA ILE A 672 27.36 10.28 -24.27
C ILE A 672 26.62 10.12 -25.59
N ASP A 673 26.58 11.15 -26.41
CA ASP A 673 26.03 11.16 -27.76
C ASP A 673 27.05 11.79 -28.71
N LEU A 674 27.51 11.02 -29.69
CA LEU A 674 28.44 11.44 -30.75
C LEU A 674 27.66 11.53 -32.06
N SER A 675 27.89 12.56 -32.87
CA SER A 675 27.35 12.70 -34.22
C SER A 675 28.44 13.18 -35.19
N ILE A 676 28.38 12.75 -36.45
CA ILE A 676 29.30 13.14 -37.53
C ILE A 676 28.47 13.39 -38.79
N GLU A 677 28.23 14.64 -39.12
CA GLU A 677 27.55 15.05 -40.35
C GLU A 677 28.55 15.12 -41.51
N THR A 678 28.13 14.65 -42.68
CA THR A 678 28.88 14.73 -43.94
C THR A 678 28.03 15.45 -44.97
N LYS A 679 28.52 16.58 -45.48
CA LYS A 679 27.81 17.40 -46.49
C LYS A 679 28.43 17.19 -47.86
N LYS A 680 27.59 17.01 -48.88
CA LYS A 680 28.04 16.88 -50.28
C LYS A 680 27.95 18.25 -50.95
N ILE A 681 29.09 18.91 -51.17
CA ILE A 681 29.15 20.14 -51.98
C ILE A 681 29.20 19.71 -53.46
N ALA A 682 28.34 20.28 -54.31
CA ALA A 682 28.37 20.03 -55.75
C ALA A 682 29.73 20.44 -56.34
N PRO A 683 30.22 19.80 -57.42
CA PRO A 683 31.49 20.18 -58.03
C PRO A 683 31.41 21.63 -58.53
N ASP A 684 32.38 22.47 -58.14
CA ASP A 684 32.76 23.63 -58.95
C ASP A 684 33.47 23.09 -60.20
N ASP A 685 33.14 23.65 -61.36
CA ASP A 685 33.24 23.07 -62.71
C ASP A 685 34.69 22.87 -63.22
N LYS A 686 35.71 22.83 -62.33
CA LYS A 686 37.13 22.72 -62.69
C LYS A 686 38.01 21.85 -61.78
N SER A 687 37.49 21.11 -60.79
CA SER A 687 38.34 20.15 -60.06
C SER A 687 37.59 18.91 -59.54
N SER A 688 38.12 17.72 -59.83
CA SER A 688 37.56 16.41 -59.49
C SER A 688 37.73 15.99 -58.02
N LYS A 689 37.81 16.93 -57.08
CA LYS A 689 37.92 16.63 -55.65
C LYS A 689 36.59 16.92 -54.95
N THR A 690 35.88 15.85 -54.59
CA THR A 690 34.78 15.93 -53.62
C THR A 690 35.34 16.37 -52.27
N ILE A 691 35.12 17.63 -51.88
CA ILE A 691 35.38 18.08 -50.52
C ILE A 691 34.24 17.55 -49.65
N THR A 692 34.56 16.68 -48.70
CA THR A 692 33.62 16.21 -47.67
C THR A 692 33.90 17.04 -46.42
N GLU A 693 33.04 18.00 -46.09
CA GLU A 693 33.03 18.60 -44.75
C GLU A 693 32.62 17.52 -43.76
N LYS A 694 33.45 17.25 -42.76
CA LYS A 694 33.18 16.34 -41.65
C LYS A 694 32.89 17.18 -40.43
N ASP A 695 31.64 17.16 -39.99
CA ASP A 695 31.16 17.97 -38.90
C ASP A 695 30.81 17.08 -37.71
N SER A 696 31.71 16.96 -36.72
CA SER A 696 31.47 16.11 -35.55
C SER A 696 30.88 16.90 -34.38
N GLY A 697 29.67 16.55 -33.93
CA GLY A 697 29.10 17.00 -32.66
C GLY A 697 29.32 15.95 -31.57
N GLN A 698 29.79 16.36 -30.39
CA GLN A 698 29.92 15.48 -29.23
C GLN A 698 29.17 16.12 -28.07
N HIS A 699 28.24 15.36 -27.50
CA HIS A 699 27.47 15.70 -26.32
C HIS A 699 27.77 14.67 -25.22
N GLY A 700 28.01 15.12 -24.00
CA GLY A 700 28.15 14.27 -22.82
C GLY A 700 27.34 14.84 -21.67
N SER A 701 26.79 13.99 -20.83
CA SER A 701 26.11 14.39 -19.60
C SER A 701 26.47 13.44 -18.47
N ILE A 702 26.70 13.98 -17.28
CA ILE A 702 26.77 13.24 -16.03
C ILE A 702 25.94 14.00 -15.02
N SER A 703 25.05 13.35 -14.28
CA SER A 703 24.31 14.02 -13.22
C SER A 703 24.05 13.12 -12.01
N LYS A 704 23.95 13.76 -10.85
CA LYS A 704 23.58 13.15 -9.59
C LYS A 704 22.51 14.03 -8.94
N GLY A 705 21.45 13.41 -8.42
CA GLY A 705 20.39 14.12 -7.70
C GLY A 705 20.01 13.41 -6.41
N SER A 706 19.59 14.18 -5.42
CA SER A 706 19.07 13.70 -4.15
C SER A 706 17.81 14.46 -3.76
N ILE A 707 16.86 13.76 -3.15
CA ILE A 707 15.70 14.36 -2.49
C ILE A 707 15.54 13.72 -1.12
N ASP A 708 15.47 14.54 -0.10
CA ASP A 708 15.27 14.14 1.29
C ASP A 708 14.08 14.90 1.84
N SER A 709 13.16 14.22 2.53
CA SER A 709 12.02 14.81 3.22
C SER A 709 11.77 14.10 4.53
N ASN A 710 11.59 14.87 5.60
CA ASN A 710 11.19 14.39 6.92
C ASN A 710 9.89 15.10 7.33
N TYR A 711 8.96 14.34 7.89
CA TYR A 711 7.72 14.87 8.43
C TYR A 711 7.43 14.21 9.76
N GLN A 712 7.09 15.02 10.76
CA GLN A 712 6.69 14.58 12.08
C GLN A 712 5.60 15.51 12.63
N SER A 713 4.37 15.01 12.75
CA SER A 713 3.28 15.83 13.28
C SER A 713 2.22 15.02 14.02
N SER A 714 1.69 15.54 15.13
CA SER A 714 0.48 14.96 15.71
C SER A 714 -0.76 15.39 14.93
N THR A 715 -1.50 14.38 14.48
CA THR A 715 -2.80 14.51 13.83
C THR A 715 -3.95 14.39 14.82
N GLU A 716 -3.71 13.71 15.95
CA GLU A 716 -4.65 13.55 17.06
C GLU A 716 -4.00 13.95 18.39
N GLN A 717 -4.80 14.36 19.38
CA GLN A 717 -4.31 14.79 20.69
C GLN A 717 -4.71 13.79 21.78
N ALA A 718 -3.74 13.31 22.54
CA ALA A 718 -4.03 12.47 23.70
C ALA A 718 -4.60 13.32 24.84
N GLY A 719 -5.56 12.78 25.58
CA GLY A 719 -6.16 13.55 26.65
C GLY A 719 -7.31 12.90 27.39
N ILE A 720 -7.69 13.59 28.46
CA ILE A 720 -8.91 13.36 29.24
C ILE A 720 -9.92 14.44 28.86
N TYR A 721 -11.14 14.06 28.52
CA TYR A 721 -12.18 14.98 28.04
C TYR A 721 -13.46 14.83 28.85
N ALA A 722 -13.74 15.82 29.70
CA ALA A 722 -14.95 15.90 30.50
C ALA A 722 -16.03 16.77 29.84
N GLY A 723 -17.30 16.40 30.00
CA GLY A 723 -18.44 17.19 29.56
C GLY A 723 -18.82 18.28 30.56
N LYS A 724 -20.13 18.45 30.77
CA LYS A 724 -20.72 19.56 31.56
C LYS A 724 -20.63 19.34 33.07
N ASP A 725 -20.31 18.12 33.50
CA ASP A 725 -20.15 17.76 34.90
C ASP A 725 -18.71 17.74 35.39
N GLY A 726 -17.76 18.03 34.49
CA GLY A 726 -16.38 18.32 34.85
C GLY A 726 -15.56 17.09 35.20
N PHE A 727 -14.37 17.33 35.70
CA PHE A 727 -13.46 16.28 36.14
C PHE A 727 -13.09 16.41 37.61
N ASN A 728 -12.91 15.27 38.26
CA ASN A 728 -12.31 15.15 39.58
C ASN A 728 -11.20 14.08 39.53
N ILE A 729 -9.97 14.55 39.44
CA ILE A 729 -8.78 13.73 39.24
C ILE A 729 -7.88 13.84 40.47
N ASN A 730 -7.58 12.71 41.10
CA ASN A 730 -6.66 12.59 42.22
C ASN A 730 -5.49 11.67 41.85
N VAL A 731 -4.28 12.21 41.88
CA VAL A 731 -3.04 11.52 41.50
C VAL A 731 -2.11 11.50 42.69
N GLY A 732 -1.61 10.32 43.08
CA GLY A 732 -0.80 10.15 44.29
C GLY A 732 0.59 10.79 44.22
N LYS A 733 1.23 10.76 43.04
CA LYS A 733 2.55 11.34 42.75
C LYS A 733 2.47 12.38 41.64
N ASN A 734 3.00 12.12 40.44
CA ASN A 734 3.13 13.12 39.39
C ASN A 734 2.02 13.06 38.35
N THR A 735 1.58 14.21 37.87
CA THR A 735 0.85 14.34 36.59
C THR A 735 1.81 14.87 35.54
N ASP A 736 2.03 14.12 34.45
CA ASP A 736 2.90 14.49 33.32
C ASP A 736 2.09 14.67 32.03
N LEU A 737 2.18 15.84 31.39
CA LEU A 737 1.53 16.13 30.10
C LEU A 737 2.57 16.41 29.01
N LYS A 738 2.49 15.71 27.89
CA LYS A 738 3.35 15.93 26.71
C LYS A 738 2.52 16.19 25.46
N GLY A 739 2.39 17.47 25.10
CA GLY A 739 1.48 17.95 24.04
C GLY A 739 0.03 17.52 24.25
N ALA A 740 -0.39 17.29 25.50
CA ALA A 740 -1.61 16.58 25.86
C ALA A 740 -2.56 17.44 26.71
N VAL A 741 -3.84 17.04 26.79
CA VAL A 741 -4.88 17.84 27.47
C VAL A 741 -5.65 17.12 28.56
N ILE A 742 -6.06 17.92 29.56
CA ILE A 742 -7.18 17.61 30.45
C ILE A 742 -8.25 18.67 30.19
N ALA A 743 -9.19 18.34 29.32
CA ALA A 743 -10.21 19.23 28.79
C ALA A 743 -11.55 19.07 29.52
N SER A 744 -12.32 20.15 29.63
CA SER A 744 -13.67 20.15 30.17
C SER A 744 -14.56 21.22 29.54
N ASN A 745 -15.84 20.89 29.32
CA ASN A 745 -16.90 21.84 28.95
C ASN A 745 -17.68 22.38 30.18
N ALA A 746 -17.25 22.05 31.40
CA ALA A 746 -17.89 22.48 32.64
C ALA A 746 -17.41 23.85 33.13
N THR A 747 -18.17 24.46 34.04
CA THR A 747 -17.70 25.66 34.77
C THR A 747 -16.50 25.32 35.65
N PRO A 748 -15.59 26.27 35.94
CA PRO A 748 -14.36 26.00 36.70
C PRO A 748 -14.56 25.31 38.06
N GLU A 749 -15.70 25.57 38.72
CA GLU A 749 -16.05 25.01 40.03
C GLU A 749 -16.14 23.47 40.03
N LYS A 750 -16.46 22.87 38.88
CA LYS A 750 -16.63 21.42 38.69
C LYS A 750 -15.35 20.71 38.28
N ASN A 751 -14.26 21.45 38.08
CA ASN A 751 -13.00 20.94 37.59
C ASN A 751 -11.96 20.94 38.72
N LYS A 752 -11.55 19.75 39.16
CA LYS A 752 -10.56 19.57 40.21
C LYS A 752 -9.48 18.57 39.79
N LEU A 753 -8.22 19.00 39.84
CA LEU A 753 -7.04 18.15 39.79
C LEU A 753 -6.27 18.29 41.10
N SER A 754 -6.02 17.19 41.81
CA SER A 754 -5.12 17.13 42.96
C SER A 754 -3.97 16.18 42.65
N THR A 755 -2.74 16.67 42.69
CA THR A 755 -1.52 15.92 42.37
C THR A 755 -0.39 16.30 43.31
N ASP A 756 0.62 15.45 43.47
CA ASP A 756 1.78 15.78 44.31
C ASP A 756 2.70 16.75 43.58
N THR A 757 3.04 16.41 42.34
CA THR A 757 3.81 17.24 41.41
C THR A 757 3.12 17.31 40.04
N LEU A 758 3.35 18.39 39.30
CA LEU A 758 2.82 18.60 37.95
C LEU A 758 3.97 18.96 37.01
N THR A 759 4.17 18.17 35.97
CA THR A 759 5.10 18.42 34.87
C THR A 759 4.35 18.50 33.55
N TYR A 760 4.78 19.40 32.67
CA TYR A 760 4.21 19.51 31.34
C TYR A 760 5.24 20.02 30.34
N SER A 761 5.16 19.54 29.11
CA SER A 761 5.93 20.02 27.97
C SER A 761 5.07 20.03 26.71
N ASP A 762 5.44 20.84 25.74
CA ASP A 762 4.80 20.85 24.43
C ASP A 762 5.44 19.79 23.52
N VAL A 763 4.77 19.46 22.41
CA VAL A 763 5.28 18.57 21.36
C VAL A 763 5.47 19.40 20.09
N GLU A 764 6.71 19.51 19.63
CA GLU A 764 7.05 20.24 18.41
C GLU A 764 6.83 19.36 17.17
N ASN A 765 6.06 19.86 16.22
CA ASN A 765 5.86 19.23 14.92
C ASN A 765 6.80 19.88 13.91
N THR A 766 7.42 19.08 13.07
CA THR A 766 8.40 19.53 12.07
C THR A 766 8.08 18.92 10.72
N ALA A 767 8.34 19.69 9.66
CA ALA A 767 8.39 19.19 8.30
C ALA A 767 9.49 19.92 7.57
N ASP A 768 10.42 19.17 7.00
CA ASP A 768 11.54 19.70 6.22
C ASP A 768 11.74 18.85 4.97
N TYR A 769 12.16 19.50 3.89
CA TYR A 769 12.63 18.80 2.71
C TYR A 769 13.75 19.56 2.01
N SER A 770 14.58 18.84 1.29
CA SER A 770 15.58 19.39 0.39
C SER A 770 15.68 18.56 -0.89
N ALA A 771 15.83 19.21 -2.03
CA ALA A 771 16.04 18.56 -3.32
C ALA A 771 17.18 19.26 -4.05
N SER A 772 18.17 18.50 -4.50
CA SER A 772 19.36 19.04 -5.17
C SER A 772 19.78 18.14 -6.32
N SER A 773 20.40 18.74 -7.34
CA SER A 773 21.04 18.00 -8.42
C SER A 773 22.27 18.73 -8.94
N ILE A 774 23.33 17.97 -9.21
CA ILE A 774 24.58 18.48 -9.77
C ILE A 774 25.02 17.58 -10.91
N GLY A 775 25.36 18.20 -12.03
CA GLY A 775 25.83 17.52 -13.21
C GLY A 775 26.81 18.36 -14.00
N ALA A 776 27.34 17.75 -15.05
CA ALA A 776 28.18 18.41 -16.03
C ALA A 776 27.75 17.95 -17.42
N ASN A 777 27.67 18.90 -18.34
CA ASN A 777 27.47 18.66 -19.76
C ASN A 777 28.78 18.90 -20.49
N TYR A 778 29.00 18.21 -21.61
CA TYR A 778 30.13 18.45 -22.50
C TYR A 778 29.60 18.66 -23.91
N ASN A 779 29.86 19.81 -24.53
CA ASN A 779 29.51 20.09 -25.92
C ASN A 779 30.72 20.64 -26.67
N ASN A 780 31.21 19.99 -27.71
CA ASN A 780 32.44 20.45 -28.38
C ASN A 780 32.21 21.15 -29.73
N LYS A 781 30.96 21.30 -30.18
CA LYS A 781 30.63 21.92 -31.46
C LYS A 781 29.57 23.01 -31.30
N PRO A 782 29.80 24.19 -31.88
CA PRO A 782 28.80 25.24 -31.91
C PRO A 782 27.66 24.94 -32.88
N THR A 783 26.41 25.16 -32.47
CA THR A 783 25.21 25.06 -33.31
C THR A 783 24.51 26.41 -33.39
N ILE A 784 23.84 26.69 -34.52
CA ILE A 784 23.09 27.94 -34.72
C ILE A 784 22.04 28.06 -33.62
N GLY A 785 22.11 29.14 -32.83
CA GLY A 785 21.24 29.38 -31.67
C GLY A 785 21.77 28.85 -30.33
N MET A 786 22.90 28.13 -30.29
CA MET A 786 23.58 27.79 -29.05
C MET A 786 24.38 29.00 -28.53
N LYS A 787 24.32 29.25 -27.22
CA LYS A 787 25.16 30.26 -26.56
C LYS A 787 26.59 29.72 -26.56
N LEU A 788 27.57 30.53 -26.96
CA LEU A 788 29.00 30.16 -26.95
C LEU A 788 29.48 29.68 -25.56
N GLY A 789 28.76 30.05 -24.49
CA GLY A 789 29.01 29.61 -23.12
C GLY A 789 28.68 28.14 -22.86
N ASP A 790 27.85 27.51 -23.69
CA ASP A 790 27.48 26.11 -23.57
C ASP A 790 28.48 25.15 -24.25
N LEU A 791 29.57 25.68 -24.82
CA LEU A 791 30.71 24.93 -25.37
C LEU A 791 31.70 24.49 -24.29
N GLY A 792 32.32 23.33 -24.51
CA GLY A 792 33.20 22.60 -23.61
C GLY A 792 32.45 21.91 -22.47
N ILE A 793 33.13 21.69 -21.33
CA ILE A 793 32.54 21.05 -20.15
C ILE A 793 31.86 22.11 -19.28
N THR A 794 30.54 22.17 -19.30
CA THR A 794 29.74 23.16 -18.56
C THR A 794 28.98 22.53 -17.40
N PRO A 795 28.76 23.26 -16.30
CA PRO A 795 27.96 22.78 -15.18
C PRO A 795 26.48 22.65 -15.57
N ASP A 796 25.84 21.56 -15.15
CA ASP A 796 24.39 21.35 -15.21
C ASP A 796 23.84 21.19 -13.79
N ILE A 797 23.65 22.32 -13.13
CA ILE A 797 23.43 22.35 -11.68
C ILE A 797 21.99 22.78 -11.45
N GLY A 798 21.19 21.85 -10.94
CA GLY A 798 19.86 22.17 -10.47
C GLY A 798 19.94 23.06 -9.24
N THR A 799 19.00 23.99 -9.15
CA THR A 799 18.81 24.82 -7.97
C THR A 799 18.33 23.94 -6.82
N VAL A 800 18.89 24.17 -5.63
CA VAL A 800 18.38 23.53 -4.42
C VAL A 800 17.00 24.10 -4.13
N ILE A 801 16.02 23.23 -3.91
CA ILE A 801 14.71 23.63 -3.38
C ILE A 801 14.58 23.03 -2.01
N SER A 802 14.39 23.88 -1.02
CA SER A 802 14.20 23.49 0.37
C SER A 802 12.91 24.09 0.92
N GLY A 803 12.44 23.56 2.04
CA GLY A 803 11.33 24.11 2.79
C GLY A 803 11.34 23.56 4.21
N GLU A 804 10.99 24.41 5.16
CA GLU A 804 10.89 24.08 6.58
C GLU A 804 9.59 24.69 7.14
N ALA A 805 8.89 23.92 7.96
CA ALA A 805 7.74 24.39 8.71
C ALA A 805 7.69 23.71 10.07
N ASN A 806 7.26 24.46 11.09
CA ASN A 806 7.12 23.95 12.43
C ASN A 806 5.86 24.47 13.11
N THR A 807 5.25 23.64 13.95
CA THR A 807 4.16 24.03 14.86
C THR A 807 4.40 23.36 16.21
N ALA A 808 3.59 23.67 17.23
CA ALA A 808 3.69 22.99 18.52
C ALA A 808 2.30 22.69 19.09
N ASN A 809 2.14 21.45 19.54
CA ASN A 809 0.98 21.01 20.31
C ASN A 809 1.21 21.36 21.77
N ARG A 810 0.33 22.17 22.34
CA ARG A 810 0.47 22.71 23.68
C ARG A 810 -0.13 21.76 24.71
N SER A 811 0.57 21.53 25.82
CA SER A 811 -0.03 20.88 26.97
C SER A 811 -0.97 21.83 27.71
N ALA A 812 -2.22 21.43 27.98
CA ALA A 812 -3.21 22.32 28.58
C ALA A 812 -4.15 21.62 29.56
N ILE A 813 -4.61 22.37 30.58
CA ILE A 813 -5.62 21.92 31.55
C ILE A 813 -6.70 22.99 31.65
N SER A 814 -7.96 22.62 31.43
CA SER A 814 -9.10 23.55 31.52
C SER A 814 -9.16 24.27 32.87
N ASN A 815 -9.83 25.42 32.89
CA ASN A 815 -9.99 26.23 34.10
C ASN A 815 -10.66 25.43 35.23
N GLY A 816 -10.12 25.57 36.44
CA GLY A 816 -10.55 24.86 37.63
C GLY A 816 -9.51 24.87 38.75
N LYS A 817 -9.81 24.17 39.83
CA LYS A 817 -8.90 24.02 40.98
C LYS A 817 -7.80 23.00 40.66
N ILE A 818 -6.56 23.47 40.57
CA ILE A 818 -5.36 22.63 40.53
C ILE A 818 -4.66 22.73 41.87
N GLU A 819 -4.53 21.61 42.57
CA GLU A 819 -3.85 21.50 43.85
C GLU A 819 -2.55 20.70 43.66
N VAL A 820 -1.41 21.37 43.80
CA VAL A 820 -0.07 20.76 43.78
C VAL A 820 0.39 20.61 45.23
N ARG A 821 0.31 19.41 45.79
CA ARG A 821 0.43 19.18 47.24
C ARG A 821 1.85 19.40 47.77
N SER A 822 2.89 18.94 47.06
CA SER A 822 4.28 19.13 47.49
C SER A 822 4.79 20.57 47.32
N ASN A 823 4.14 21.38 46.49
CA ASN A 823 4.45 22.80 46.34
C ASN A 823 3.19 23.62 46.05
N PRO A 824 2.40 23.99 47.07
CA PRO A 824 1.15 24.74 46.88
C PRO A 824 1.35 26.13 46.25
N THR A 825 2.58 26.64 46.22
CA THR A 825 2.95 27.93 45.62
C THR A 825 3.46 27.80 44.16
N THR A 826 3.31 26.65 43.51
CA THR A 826 3.69 26.48 42.10
C THR A 826 3.03 27.54 41.22
N ASP A 827 3.85 28.27 40.47
CA ASP A 827 3.38 29.23 39.47
C ASP A 827 2.78 28.49 38.26
N LEU A 828 1.45 28.57 38.13
CA LEU A 828 0.68 27.96 37.04
C LEU A 828 0.39 28.95 35.90
N THR A 829 0.94 30.17 35.91
CA THR A 829 0.69 31.16 34.85
C THR A 829 1.21 30.72 33.48
N LYS A 830 2.25 29.89 33.46
CA LYS A 830 2.84 29.31 32.24
C LYS A 830 2.11 28.07 31.73
N LEU A 831 1.14 27.54 32.48
CA LEU A 831 0.35 26.39 32.05
C LEU A 831 -0.76 26.88 31.12
N ASN A 832 -0.83 26.33 29.91
CA ASN A 832 -1.89 26.70 28.98
C ASN A 832 -3.26 26.27 29.54
N ARG A 833 -4.24 27.18 29.42
CA ARG A 833 -5.63 26.97 29.84
C ARG A 833 -6.58 26.78 28.67
N ASP A 834 -6.13 27.03 27.44
CA ASP A 834 -6.89 26.78 26.22
C ASP A 834 -6.67 25.34 25.75
N THR A 835 -7.64 24.49 26.06
CA THR A 835 -7.69 23.07 25.67
C THR A 835 -8.35 22.84 24.32
N THR A 836 -8.88 23.89 23.68
CA THR A 836 -9.57 23.78 22.38
C THR A 836 -8.62 24.04 21.23
N ASN A 837 -7.70 25.01 21.39
CA ASN A 837 -6.71 25.38 20.37
C ASN A 837 -5.29 24.85 20.70
N SER A 838 -5.22 23.74 21.43
CA SER A 838 -3.96 23.11 21.87
C SER A 838 -3.34 22.16 20.84
N LEU A 839 -4.14 21.63 19.89
CA LEU A 839 -3.68 20.78 18.79
C LEU A 839 -3.44 21.66 17.55
N ASN A 840 -2.17 21.80 17.15
CA ASN A 840 -1.75 22.55 15.98
C ASN A 840 -1.08 21.60 14.98
N THR A 841 -1.88 20.80 14.27
CA THR A 841 -1.37 19.87 13.26
C THR A 841 -0.64 20.62 12.13
N LEU A 842 0.53 20.10 11.76
CA LEU A 842 1.32 20.62 10.65
C LEU A 842 0.96 19.83 9.38
N GLY A 843 0.59 20.55 8.31
CA GLY A 843 0.36 19.92 7.01
C GLY A 843 1.66 19.45 6.35
N LYS A 844 1.59 18.40 5.53
CA LYS A 844 2.74 17.97 4.71
C LYS A 844 3.11 19.07 3.71
N ILE A 845 4.39 19.45 3.69
CA ILE A 845 4.91 20.49 2.76
C ILE A 845 5.66 19.90 1.56
N PHE A 846 5.95 18.60 1.58
CA PHE A 846 6.66 17.89 0.52
C PHE A 846 5.71 17.19 -0.44
N ASN A 847 5.99 17.32 -1.73
CA ASN A 847 5.41 16.52 -2.80
C ASN A 847 6.40 16.47 -3.96
N LYS A 848 6.88 15.28 -4.34
CA LYS A 848 7.90 15.09 -5.40
C LYS A 848 7.57 15.89 -6.67
N LYS A 849 6.32 15.85 -7.15
CA LYS A 849 5.91 16.55 -8.38
C LYS A 849 5.99 18.06 -8.20
N THR A 850 5.46 18.59 -7.10
CA THR A 850 5.51 20.03 -6.81
C THR A 850 6.95 20.53 -6.62
N VAL A 851 7.82 19.75 -5.96
CA VAL A 851 9.23 20.10 -5.78
C VAL A 851 9.98 20.12 -7.13
N LYS A 852 9.76 19.14 -8.00
CA LYS A 852 10.33 19.14 -9.36
C LYS A 852 9.81 20.32 -10.20
N GLU A 853 8.53 20.67 -10.11
CA GLU A 853 7.97 21.87 -10.78
C GLU A 853 8.58 23.18 -10.22
N LYS A 854 8.92 23.25 -8.93
CA LYS A 854 9.62 24.41 -8.35
C LYS A 854 11.06 24.53 -8.88
N GLN A 855 11.80 23.42 -8.99
CA GLN A 855 13.15 23.43 -9.60
C GLN A 855 13.10 23.98 -11.03
N GLU A 856 12.14 23.49 -11.82
CA GLU A 856 11.89 23.92 -13.20
C GLU A 856 11.51 25.41 -13.28
N LEU A 857 10.66 25.88 -12.37
CA LEU A 857 10.28 27.29 -12.25
C LEU A 857 11.48 28.19 -11.96
N VAL A 858 12.31 27.86 -10.98
CA VAL A 858 13.47 28.70 -10.62
C VAL A 858 14.47 28.72 -11.77
N GLY A 859 14.75 27.56 -12.38
CA GLY A 859 15.65 27.46 -13.54
C GLY A 859 15.18 28.30 -14.72
N LEU A 860 13.91 28.16 -15.13
CA LEU A 860 13.34 28.88 -16.26
C LEU A 860 13.15 30.38 -15.97
N PHE A 861 12.79 30.75 -14.74
CA PHE A 861 12.73 32.16 -14.34
C PHE A 861 14.11 32.82 -14.43
N GLY A 862 15.16 32.15 -13.94
CA GLY A 862 16.54 32.64 -14.05
C GLY A 862 16.96 32.87 -15.50
N GLU A 863 16.67 31.91 -16.38
CA GLU A 863 16.92 32.02 -17.82
C GLU A 863 16.25 33.26 -18.44
N VAL A 864 14.93 33.37 -18.31
CA VAL A 864 14.15 34.46 -18.91
C VAL A 864 14.52 35.82 -18.30
N ALA A 865 14.70 35.90 -16.98
CA ALA A 865 14.98 37.16 -16.30
C ALA A 865 16.39 37.69 -16.58
N ALA A 866 17.40 36.81 -16.61
CA ALA A 866 18.75 37.19 -17.02
C ALA A 866 18.73 37.76 -18.46
N GLU A 867 18.08 37.06 -19.40
CA GLU A 867 17.97 37.53 -20.79
C GLU A 867 17.32 38.92 -20.91
N GLU A 868 16.24 39.18 -20.17
CA GLU A 868 15.59 40.50 -20.18
C GLU A 868 16.44 41.60 -19.51
N ILE A 869 17.20 41.27 -18.44
CA ILE A 869 18.17 42.21 -17.84
C ILE A 869 19.26 42.58 -18.85
N HIS A 870 19.77 41.61 -19.62
CA HIS A 870 20.77 41.88 -20.64
C HIS A 870 20.22 42.71 -21.80
N LYS A 871 19.02 42.41 -22.33
CA LYS A 871 18.36 43.24 -23.34
C LYS A 871 18.18 44.68 -22.87
N LEU A 872 17.79 44.87 -21.60
CA LEU A 872 17.65 46.19 -21.00
C LEU A 872 19.00 46.89 -20.89
N SER A 873 20.02 46.18 -20.39
CA SER A 873 21.40 46.66 -20.27
C SER A 873 21.91 47.18 -21.62
N ASP A 874 21.74 46.39 -22.67
CA ASP A 874 22.13 46.74 -24.04
C ASP A 874 21.39 47.98 -24.52
N SER A 875 20.07 48.06 -24.29
CA SER A 875 19.24 49.23 -24.65
C SER A 875 19.63 50.52 -23.91
N LYS A 876 20.27 50.40 -22.73
CA LYS A 876 20.70 51.50 -21.88
C LYS A 876 22.20 51.78 -21.95
N GLY A 877 22.95 50.96 -22.68
CA GLY A 877 24.41 51.07 -22.81
C GLY A 877 25.17 50.73 -21.52
N TRP A 878 24.58 49.98 -20.60
CA TRP A 878 25.27 49.52 -19.38
C TRP A 878 26.25 48.41 -19.74
N LYS A 879 27.52 48.60 -19.36
CA LYS A 879 28.58 47.61 -19.59
C LYS A 879 28.60 46.57 -18.46
N GLU A 880 29.29 45.45 -18.66
CA GLU A 880 29.57 44.47 -17.58
C GLU A 880 30.06 45.19 -16.31
N GLY A 881 29.61 44.75 -15.15
CA GLY A 881 29.99 45.37 -13.87
C GLY A 881 29.54 46.83 -13.67
N ASP A 882 28.66 47.38 -14.53
CA ASP A 882 28.00 48.66 -14.28
C ASP A 882 27.15 48.56 -13.00
N PRO A 883 27.16 49.57 -12.11
CA PRO A 883 26.40 49.51 -10.86
C PRO A 883 24.91 49.19 -11.03
N ASN A 884 24.28 49.64 -12.12
CA ASN A 884 22.85 49.39 -12.38
C ASN A 884 22.62 47.94 -12.84
N LYS A 885 23.51 47.40 -13.67
CA LYS A 885 23.46 46.00 -14.13
C LYS A 885 23.75 45.05 -12.96
N VAL A 886 24.77 45.33 -12.16
CA VAL A 886 25.11 44.61 -10.92
C VAL A 886 23.94 44.63 -9.94
N ALA A 887 23.27 45.78 -9.77
CA ALA A 887 22.10 45.87 -8.91
C ALA A 887 20.94 44.98 -9.39
N LEU A 888 20.68 44.91 -10.69
CA LEU A 888 19.64 44.03 -11.26
C LEU A 888 19.98 42.55 -11.10
N HIS A 889 21.23 42.16 -11.35
CA HIS A 889 21.72 40.80 -11.12
C HIS A 889 21.67 40.43 -9.63
N THR A 890 22.04 41.35 -8.74
CA THR A 890 21.87 41.17 -7.28
C THR A 890 20.42 40.92 -6.90
N VAL A 891 19.48 41.67 -7.49
CA VAL A 891 18.04 41.47 -7.26
C VAL A 891 17.57 40.13 -7.84
N LEU A 892 18.01 39.77 -9.05
CA LEU A 892 17.70 38.48 -9.68
C LEU A 892 18.15 37.32 -8.79
N GLY A 893 19.42 37.32 -8.35
CA GLY A 893 19.96 36.29 -7.48
C GLY A 893 19.24 36.21 -6.14
N ALA A 894 18.86 37.35 -5.56
CA ALA A 894 18.08 37.39 -4.33
C ALA A 894 16.67 36.81 -4.50
N LEU A 895 16.02 37.09 -5.65
CA LEU A 895 14.71 36.53 -5.99
C LEU A 895 14.78 35.03 -6.24
N MET A 896 15.78 34.55 -6.99
CA MET A 896 15.98 33.12 -7.27
C MET A 896 16.24 32.34 -5.98
N ALA A 897 17.14 32.82 -5.11
CA ALA A 897 17.39 32.19 -3.81
C ALA A 897 16.12 32.17 -2.95
N LYS A 898 15.34 33.27 -2.91
CA LYS A 898 14.06 33.31 -2.19
C LYS A 898 13.03 32.31 -2.76
N MET A 899 12.93 32.18 -4.08
CA MET A 899 12.04 31.22 -4.74
C MET A 899 12.43 29.77 -4.47
N SER A 900 13.72 29.53 -4.24
CA SER A 900 14.29 28.25 -3.81
C SER A 900 14.08 27.90 -2.33
N GLY A 901 13.58 28.83 -1.51
CA GLY A 901 13.47 28.67 -0.05
C GLY A 901 14.75 29.04 0.71
N GLU A 902 15.73 29.63 0.04
CA GLU A 902 17.07 29.94 0.55
C GLU A 902 17.24 31.43 0.90
N ASN A 903 18.35 31.78 1.55
CA ASN A 903 18.66 33.15 1.96
C ASN A 903 18.79 34.09 0.73
N PRO A 904 17.96 35.15 0.60
CA PRO A 904 18.06 36.09 -0.51
C PRO A 904 19.42 36.78 -0.62
N LEU A 905 20.11 37.01 0.52
CA LEU A 905 21.43 37.64 0.51
C LEU A 905 22.48 36.75 -0.15
N SER A 906 22.41 35.43 0.03
CA SER A 906 23.40 34.52 -0.58
C SER A 906 23.27 34.47 -2.09
N GLY A 907 22.04 34.47 -2.61
CA GLY A 907 21.82 34.55 -4.05
C GLY A 907 22.19 35.92 -4.61
N GLY A 908 21.81 37.01 -3.92
CA GLY A 908 22.07 38.37 -4.38
C GLY A 908 23.55 38.74 -4.38
N PHE A 909 24.29 38.46 -3.31
CA PHE A 909 25.74 38.70 -3.28
C PHE A 909 26.50 37.81 -4.26
N GLY A 910 26.08 36.54 -4.41
CA GLY A 910 26.70 35.63 -5.37
C GLY A 910 26.55 36.12 -6.80
N GLU A 911 25.33 36.50 -7.19
CA GLU A 911 25.02 36.98 -8.54
C GLU A 911 25.57 38.39 -8.80
N GLY A 912 25.50 39.29 -7.81
CA GLY A 912 26.07 40.64 -7.89
C GLY A 912 27.59 40.65 -8.00
N LEU A 913 28.29 39.83 -7.18
CA LEU A 913 29.74 39.70 -7.28
C LEU A 913 30.14 39.00 -8.59
N ASN A 914 29.37 37.99 -9.02
CA ASN A 914 29.57 37.34 -10.31
C ASN A 914 29.48 38.37 -11.45
N GLU A 915 28.47 39.25 -11.46
CA GLU A 915 28.32 40.32 -12.45
C GLU A 915 29.48 41.34 -12.42
N VAL A 916 29.98 41.72 -11.24
CA VAL A 916 31.19 42.57 -11.11
C VAL A 916 32.40 41.90 -11.74
N LEU A 917 32.56 40.60 -11.50
CA LEU A 917 33.69 39.80 -11.96
C LEU A 917 33.54 39.33 -13.41
N GLN A 918 32.42 39.58 -14.10
CA GLN A 918 32.26 39.21 -15.51
C GLN A 918 33.36 39.78 -16.41
N LYS A 919 33.89 40.97 -16.07
CA LYS A 919 35.03 41.60 -16.75
C LYS A 919 36.31 40.78 -16.67
N GLU A 920 36.49 40.00 -15.62
CA GLU A 920 37.65 39.12 -15.42
C GLU A 920 37.34 37.71 -15.92
N LEU A 921 36.13 37.22 -15.67
CA LEU A 921 35.65 35.92 -16.16
C LEU A 921 35.68 35.84 -17.69
N LYS A 922 35.42 36.94 -18.41
CA LYS A 922 35.56 36.98 -19.88
C LYS A 922 36.96 36.61 -20.39
N ASN A 923 38.00 36.73 -19.56
CA ASN A 923 39.38 36.39 -19.94
C ASN A 923 39.68 34.90 -19.76
N LEU A 924 38.79 34.12 -19.13
CA LEU A 924 38.90 32.67 -19.01
C LEU A 924 38.34 31.96 -20.26
N PRO A 925 38.75 30.70 -20.52
CA PRO A 925 38.10 29.83 -21.52
C PRO A 925 36.60 29.70 -21.25
N SER A 926 35.77 29.71 -22.30
CA SER A 926 34.29 29.77 -22.20
C SER A 926 33.68 28.64 -21.36
N ASP A 927 34.26 27.46 -21.40
CA ASP A 927 33.88 26.26 -20.65
C ASP A 927 34.22 26.36 -19.15
N VAL A 928 35.28 27.09 -18.80
CA VAL A 928 35.70 27.32 -17.40
C VAL A 928 34.91 28.47 -16.76
N ARG A 929 34.38 29.42 -17.54
CA ARG A 929 33.68 30.62 -17.00
C ARG A 929 32.51 30.26 -16.09
N GLN A 930 31.68 29.31 -16.53
CA GLN A 930 30.52 28.88 -15.74
C GLN A 930 30.94 28.19 -14.43
N TRP A 931 32.01 27.38 -14.46
CA TRP A 931 32.56 26.76 -13.25
C TRP A 931 33.22 27.77 -12.30
N ALA A 932 33.95 28.76 -12.84
CA ALA A 932 34.49 29.85 -12.04
C ALA A 932 33.37 30.66 -11.37
N SER A 933 32.30 30.95 -12.12
CA SER A 933 31.08 31.59 -11.61
C SER A 933 30.42 30.75 -10.52
N TYR A 934 30.31 29.43 -10.73
CA TYR A 934 29.81 28.50 -9.72
C TYR A 934 30.64 28.55 -8.44
N VAL A 935 31.97 28.54 -8.53
CA VAL A 935 32.86 28.63 -7.36
C VAL A 935 32.72 29.98 -6.64
N ILE A 936 32.64 31.09 -7.38
CA ILE A 936 32.42 32.44 -6.83
C ILE A 936 31.08 32.48 -6.08
N GLY A 937 30.00 32.04 -6.72
CA GLY A 937 28.66 31.95 -6.12
C GLY A 937 28.62 31.01 -4.91
N SER A 938 29.35 29.89 -4.95
CA SER A 938 29.44 28.94 -3.85
C SER A 938 30.18 29.51 -2.64
N ALA A 939 31.32 30.17 -2.87
CA ALA A 939 32.12 30.78 -1.81
C ALA A 939 31.38 31.95 -1.14
N THR A 940 30.73 32.80 -1.94
CA THR A 940 29.93 33.93 -1.45
C THR A 940 28.68 33.49 -0.69
N ALA A 941 27.98 32.47 -1.17
CA ALA A 941 26.86 31.89 -0.43
C ALA A 941 27.30 31.31 0.91
N LYS A 942 28.44 30.61 0.96
CA LYS A 942 28.99 30.10 2.22
C LYS A 942 29.35 31.22 3.22
N LEU A 943 29.91 32.33 2.74
CA LEU A 943 30.23 33.50 3.56
C LEU A 943 28.99 34.22 4.12
N THR A 944 27.83 34.03 3.49
CA THR A 944 26.53 34.63 3.87
C THR A 944 25.58 33.62 4.51
N ASN A 945 26.11 32.46 4.92
CA ASN A 945 25.37 31.36 5.56
C ASN A 945 24.21 30.81 4.69
N GLY A 946 24.39 30.78 3.37
CA GLY A 946 23.46 30.17 2.41
C GLY A 946 24.04 28.95 1.69
N SER A 947 23.21 28.22 0.96
CA SER A 947 23.61 27.01 0.22
C SER A 947 24.66 27.32 -0.86
N PRO A 948 25.87 26.73 -0.78
CA PRO A 948 26.91 26.89 -1.80
C PRO A 948 26.42 26.50 -3.20
N GLN A 949 25.64 25.42 -3.29
CA GLN A 949 25.07 24.98 -4.56
C GLN A 949 24.07 25.97 -5.12
N THR A 950 23.20 26.56 -4.29
CA THR A 950 22.25 27.59 -4.74
C THR A 950 22.98 28.82 -5.26
N GLY A 951 23.89 29.40 -4.47
CA GLY A 951 24.68 30.56 -4.90
C GLY A 951 25.51 30.28 -6.14
N GLY A 952 26.14 29.12 -6.20
CA GLY A 952 26.89 28.68 -7.37
C GLY A 952 26.02 28.48 -8.60
N SER A 953 24.85 27.83 -8.47
CA SER A 953 23.92 27.60 -9.58
C SER A 953 23.35 28.90 -10.15
N ILE A 954 23.05 29.87 -9.28
CA ILE A 954 22.59 31.21 -9.67
C ILE A 954 23.70 31.93 -10.44
N ALA A 955 24.91 32.01 -9.88
CA ALA A 955 26.06 32.64 -10.53
C ALA A 955 26.43 31.98 -11.88
N ALA A 956 26.42 30.65 -11.94
CA ALA A 956 26.62 29.92 -13.18
C ALA A 956 25.52 30.22 -14.21
N ASN A 957 24.25 30.32 -13.78
CA ASN A 957 23.12 30.69 -14.63
C ASN A 957 23.25 32.13 -15.15
N GLY A 958 23.61 33.08 -14.28
CA GLY A 958 23.91 34.46 -14.63
C GLY A 958 24.95 34.57 -15.73
N THR A 959 26.06 33.84 -15.58
CA THR A 959 27.12 33.78 -16.61
C THR A 959 26.66 33.07 -17.88
N LYS A 960 25.95 31.95 -17.76
CA LYS A 960 25.42 31.18 -18.89
C LYS A 960 24.49 32.01 -19.77
N ASN A 961 23.66 32.85 -19.15
CA ASN A 961 22.65 33.65 -19.83
C ASN A 961 23.08 35.10 -20.12
N ASN A 962 24.35 35.45 -19.86
CA ASN A 962 24.92 36.77 -20.14
C ASN A 962 25.12 37.04 -21.64
N SER A 963 24.92 38.30 -22.06
CA SER A 963 25.08 38.77 -23.45
C SER A 963 26.52 38.71 -23.96
N LEU A 964 27.50 38.43 -23.11
CA LEU A 964 28.88 38.08 -23.49
C LEU A 964 28.97 36.82 -24.37
N PHE A 965 27.93 35.98 -24.39
CA PHE A 965 27.82 34.82 -25.26
C PHE A 965 26.86 35.12 -26.40
N GLU A 966 27.41 35.77 -27.42
CA GLU A 966 26.65 36.02 -28.63
C GLU A 966 26.33 34.70 -29.32
N GLY A 967 25.08 34.60 -29.80
CA GLY A 967 24.70 33.49 -30.66
C GLY A 967 25.64 33.45 -31.86
N ILE A 968 26.00 32.25 -32.28
CA ILE A 968 26.77 32.09 -33.50
C ILE A 968 25.82 32.35 -34.68
N ALA A 969 26.07 33.46 -35.38
CA ALA A 969 25.28 33.87 -36.54
C ALA A 969 25.56 32.98 -37.75
N GLY A 970 26.80 32.49 -37.86
CA GLY A 970 27.21 31.52 -38.85
C GLY A 970 28.60 30.98 -38.55
N THR A 971 28.87 29.77 -39.02
CA THR A 971 30.21 29.15 -38.98
C THR A 971 30.62 28.93 -40.43
N TYR A 972 31.80 29.41 -40.79
CA TYR A 972 32.29 29.48 -42.16
C TYR A 972 33.68 28.85 -42.22
N ASP A 973 33.88 27.84 -43.06
CA ASP A 973 35.19 27.23 -43.23
C ASP A 973 35.97 28.02 -44.30
N ILE A 974 36.95 28.81 -43.86
CA ILE A 974 37.64 29.76 -44.72
C ILE A 974 39.00 29.19 -45.15
N PRO A 975 39.27 29.03 -46.45
CA PRO A 975 40.52 28.48 -46.97
C PRO A 975 41.77 29.19 -46.39
N GLY A 976 42.58 28.42 -45.67
CA GLY A 976 43.80 28.90 -45.03
C GLY A 976 43.59 29.67 -43.71
N LEU A 977 42.40 29.62 -43.11
CA LEU A 977 42.10 30.05 -41.74
C LEU A 977 41.43 28.92 -40.92
N GLY A 978 40.69 28.02 -41.57
CA GLY A 978 39.92 26.94 -40.92
C GLY A 978 38.52 27.39 -40.53
N ALA A 979 37.90 26.72 -39.55
CA ALA A 979 36.58 27.08 -39.06
C ALA A 979 36.59 28.47 -38.40
N VAL A 980 35.83 29.38 -39.00
CA VAL A 980 35.65 30.75 -38.55
C VAL A 980 34.20 30.93 -38.09
N GLU A 981 34.02 31.21 -36.81
CA GLU A 981 32.70 31.51 -36.23
C GLU A 981 32.47 33.02 -36.29
N VAL A 982 31.36 33.42 -36.90
CA VAL A 982 30.92 34.82 -36.94
C VAL A 982 29.81 34.97 -35.91
N LEU A 983 30.07 35.79 -34.91
CA LEU A 983 29.10 36.13 -33.88
C LEU A 983 28.08 37.14 -34.42
N VAL A 984 26.91 37.24 -33.77
CA VAL A 984 25.82 38.14 -34.18
C VAL A 984 26.25 39.62 -34.23
N ASN A 985 27.30 40.04 -33.51
CA ASN A 985 27.88 41.39 -33.60
C ASN A 985 28.92 41.60 -34.72
N GLY A 986 29.26 40.56 -35.51
CA GLY A 986 30.27 40.66 -36.58
C GLY A 986 31.69 40.24 -36.19
N THR A 987 31.91 39.85 -34.93
CA THR A 987 33.20 39.36 -34.44
C THR A 987 33.55 38.02 -35.07
N VAL A 988 34.83 37.89 -35.47
CA VAL A 988 35.40 36.72 -36.12
C VAL A 988 36.22 35.93 -35.08
N VAL A 989 35.78 34.70 -34.80
CA VAL A 989 36.47 33.77 -33.91
C VAL A 989 37.09 32.65 -34.74
N VAL A 990 38.39 32.42 -34.59
CA VAL A 990 39.12 31.37 -35.31
C VAL A 990 39.82 30.48 -34.27
N TRP A 991 39.52 29.18 -34.27
CA TRP A 991 40.05 28.22 -33.28
C TRP A 991 39.80 28.63 -31.82
N GLY A 992 38.66 29.25 -31.54
CA GLY A 992 38.31 29.71 -30.18
C GLY A 992 39.04 30.99 -29.71
N VAL A 993 39.79 31.66 -30.59
CA VAL A 993 40.44 32.95 -30.32
C VAL A 993 39.68 34.07 -31.02
N ILE A 994 39.29 35.10 -30.25
CA ILE A 994 38.68 36.32 -30.76
C ILE A 994 39.78 37.19 -31.39
N TYR A 995 39.67 37.50 -32.68
CA TYR A 995 40.60 38.40 -33.35
C TYR A 995 39.93 39.76 -33.56
N THR A 996 40.44 40.79 -32.88
CA THR A 996 40.07 42.19 -33.11
C THR A 996 41.08 42.86 -34.05
N ALA A 997 40.65 43.89 -34.78
CA ALA A 997 41.47 44.61 -35.76
C ALA A 997 42.65 45.42 -35.16
N GLU A 998 42.96 45.25 -33.88
CA GLU A 998 43.94 46.07 -33.16
C GLU A 998 45.40 45.57 -33.27
N SER A 999 45.63 44.38 -33.85
CA SER A 999 46.97 43.85 -34.14
C SER A 999 47.11 43.51 -35.61
N ALA A 1000 48.29 43.73 -36.21
CA ALA A 1000 48.53 43.48 -37.64
C ALA A 1000 48.23 42.03 -38.07
N PHE A 1001 48.34 41.06 -37.14
CA PHE A 1001 47.96 39.66 -37.38
C PHE A 1001 46.45 39.43 -37.22
N GLY A 1002 45.81 40.06 -36.24
CA GLY A 1002 44.36 40.02 -36.05
C GLY A 1002 43.60 40.70 -37.18
N GLU A 1003 44.10 41.83 -37.68
CA GLU A 1003 43.57 42.54 -38.85
C GLU A 1003 43.71 41.70 -40.13
N TRP A 1004 44.80 40.95 -40.30
CA TRP A 1004 44.95 40.02 -41.43
C TRP A 1004 43.95 38.86 -41.38
N ILE A 1005 43.74 38.25 -40.20
CA ILE A 1005 42.75 37.17 -40.02
C ILE A 1005 41.33 37.70 -40.22
N TYR A 1006 41.01 38.85 -39.62
CA TYR A 1006 39.71 39.51 -39.75
C TYR A 1006 39.42 39.88 -41.22
N ASN A 1007 40.33 40.58 -41.90
CA ASN A 1007 40.15 40.99 -43.29
C ASN A 1007 40.10 39.79 -44.25
N LYS A 1008 40.91 38.76 -44.04
CA LYS A 1008 40.87 37.55 -44.88
C LYS A 1008 39.57 36.77 -44.69
N ALA A 1009 39.04 36.72 -43.46
CA ALA A 1009 37.73 36.14 -43.19
C ALA A 1009 36.60 36.98 -43.83
N TYR A 1010 36.68 38.29 -43.67
CA TYR A 1010 35.72 39.28 -44.16
C TYR A 1010 35.66 39.35 -45.70
N ASP A 1011 36.80 39.40 -46.38
CA ASP A 1011 36.89 39.40 -47.84
C ASP A 1011 36.33 38.10 -48.44
N TRP A 1012 36.62 36.96 -47.80
CA TRP A 1012 36.07 35.67 -48.23
C TRP A 1012 34.55 35.61 -48.06
N LEU A 1013 34.03 36.12 -46.94
CA LEU A 1013 32.59 36.23 -46.68
C LEU A 1013 31.88 37.11 -47.71
N ILE A 1014 32.47 38.27 -48.07
CA ILE A 1014 31.92 39.18 -49.09
C ILE A 1014 31.95 38.57 -50.50
N LEU A 1015 33.04 37.88 -50.85
CA LEU A 1015 33.22 37.33 -52.20
C LEU A 1015 32.37 36.07 -52.47
N ASN A 1016 32.05 35.29 -51.44
CA ASN A 1016 31.43 33.97 -51.58
C ASN A 1016 29.99 33.84 -51.06
N THR A 1017 29.45 34.87 -50.39
CA THR A 1017 28.01 34.92 -50.10
C THR A 1017 27.25 35.53 -51.29
N SER A 1018 26.48 34.71 -52.02
CA SER A 1018 25.56 35.20 -53.06
C SER A 1018 24.40 35.99 -52.43
N MET A 1019 23.74 36.88 -53.19
CA MET A 1019 22.76 37.94 -52.83
C MET A 1019 21.51 37.53 -51.98
N GLY A 1020 21.54 36.45 -51.19
CA GLY A 1020 20.40 35.90 -50.46
C GLY A 1020 20.46 35.91 -48.93
N ASP A 1021 21.62 36.11 -48.28
CA ASP A 1021 21.78 36.07 -46.81
C ASP A 1021 21.91 37.49 -46.22
N SER A 1022 20.79 38.08 -45.81
CA SER A 1022 20.72 39.49 -45.41
C SER A 1022 21.35 39.80 -44.05
N ILE A 1023 21.61 38.80 -43.21
CA ILE A 1023 22.09 39.01 -41.83
C ILE A 1023 23.59 39.31 -41.81
N ALA A 1024 24.39 38.57 -42.60
CA ALA A 1024 25.83 38.86 -42.73
C ALA A 1024 26.03 40.24 -43.35
N GLN A 1025 25.26 40.61 -44.39
CA GLN A 1025 25.36 41.94 -45.00
C GLN A 1025 24.89 43.08 -44.10
N ASP A 1026 23.84 42.93 -43.28
CA ASP A 1026 23.39 44.00 -42.37
C ASP A 1026 24.37 44.25 -41.22
N VAL A 1027 25.09 43.23 -40.75
CA VAL A 1027 26.14 43.35 -39.75
C VAL A 1027 27.41 43.96 -40.36
N ILE A 1028 27.81 43.49 -41.56
CA ILE A 1028 28.96 43.99 -42.35
C ILE A 1028 28.74 45.44 -42.86
N ALA A 1029 27.50 45.84 -43.16
CA ALA A 1029 27.18 47.18 -43.64
C ALA A 1029 27.12 48.24 -42.52
N LYS A 1030 26.96 47.83 -41.25
CA LYS A 1030 26.88 48.74 -40.09
C LYS A 1030 28.24 49.35 -39.74
N GLU A 1031 29.33 48.58 -39.78
CA GLU A 1031 30.68 49.09 -39.44
C GLU A 1031 31.27 50.02 -40.49
N LYS A 1032 30.86 49.90 -41.77
CA LYS A 1032 31.32 50.81 -42.83
C LYS A 1032 30.87 52.26 -42.62
N LYS A 1033 29.86 52.51 -41.78
CA LYS A 1033 29.40 53.87 -41.45
C LYS A 1033 30.22 54.57 -40.36
N GLU A 1034 30.90 53.83 -39.47
CA GLU A 1034 31.70 54.43 -38.40
C GLU A 1034 33.17 54.66 -38.79
N VAL A 1035 33.72 53.86 -39.70
CA VAL A 1035 35.13 54.04 -40.16
C VAL A 1035 35.29 55.18 -41.19
N LEU A 1036 34.20 55.65 -41.81
CA LEU A 1036 34.24 56.68 -42.86
C LEU A 1036 34.07 58.14 -42.39
N THR A 1037 33.95 58.40 -41.08
CA THR A 1037 33.72 59.77 -40.59
C THR A 1037 34.59 60.14 -39.38
N VAL A 1038 35.91 60.37 -39.56
CA VAL A 1038 36.68 61.44 -38.88
C VAL A 1038 37.98 61.75 -39.67
N ASN A 1039 37.93 62.89 -40.38
CA ASN A 1039 38.98 63.85 -40.78
C ASN A 1039 40.24 63.44 -41.58
N PHE A 1040 40.20 63.78 -42.88
CA PHE A 1040 41.21 64.64 -43.51
C PHE A 1040 40.85 66.13 -43.28
N GLN A 1041 41.80 66.97 -42.85
CA GLN A 1041 41.79 68.45 -42.90
C GLN A 1041 43.28 68.91 -42.86
N GLN A 1042 43.84 69.89 -43.58
CA GLN A 1042 43.47 71.14 -44.30
C GLN A 1042 44.53 71.36 -45.43
N SER A 1043 44.44 72.23 -46.45
CA SER A 1043 44.09 73.67 -46.51
C SER A 1043 43.85 74.16 -47.95
N GLY A 1044 42.91 75.07 -48.13
CA GLY A 1044 42.58 75.82 -49.35
C GLY A 1044 41.23 76.49 -49.20
#